data_AF-A0A1G2TZY7-F1
#
_entry.id   AF-A0A1G2TZY7-F1
#
_cell.length_a   1.000
_cell.length_b   1.000
_cell.length_c   1.000
_cell.angle_alpha   90.00
_cell.angle_beta   90.00
_cell.angle_gamma   90.00
#
_symmetry.space_group_name_H-M   'P 1'
#
loop_
_entity.id
_entity.type
_entity.pdbx_description
1 polymer ?
#
loop_
_entity_poly.entity_id
_entity_poly.type
_entity_poly.pdbx_seq_one_letter_code
_entity_poly.pdbx_strand_id
1 'polypeptide(L)'
;MYKKILYLGVLLLTFSIVLGAETTVSGVIYQDTVWTQNNSPVVIDGLVNVEPGVTLLVEEGVVIKFKNQQSALSVSGRLDIQGTSQNPVTLTSFKDDSAGGDTNADGFATSPSPGDWSPITFNFGSQGTFVNAKIFYGGGDGAVRNSGGDVMFTNSLLSYNRIGAIEQTQGTTTVINSTISNQAVGIYLLDSRGVLTVDGSLFENNTNSGIAGNLAKYVSVTNSFFSGNGMPAYVGANIDFVHTGNVAADNNINGWERSGTITKDTSWGPGDLLYVITNLGINPGTTLTLLPGTIIKLTNDGAFSVNGSFHSLGIANNKVYITSIKDDSIGGDTNNNGQASSPSPRDWYLFFFSPGSQGKFDETVVRYGGRNVFLHPNSSPIFNRGNLVIRNSVFEHGPEQALWQDAGSFDVASSSFSNYNTGIYLQGGTGVAHGNSFFNIAYYGIDNKSASVVDARDNWWGDASGPFHPTLNATGTGISVSNNVDFVPWLGYDPFSSTTPALTPVIIIPGIIGTELYNGNDLIWPDLAEMFNDVNDNFLTDNLSLDPGGDSLVSTIENGHVIDEVRFVIPIVNKEIQVLIPFKPLINSLTTVGYVINETYFTFPYDWRLDLDETVKLLNQKIEEVKTQTGSGKVDMIAHSMGGLLVKDYLSEHGKGSIDKLIFVGTPHLGAPKAGKVLLEGDRFNIPFLEEDRIKEIAENSPALHELLPTQTYFNEFQGYLRKYKLLGTNPLMNFEETKNYFITERNKNPVMFDIADDFYNKNLDSFDFSDIDAYNIAGCKTSTQTAYSFGLFDEIGQVGYTSGDGTVPLISANYINISSQNKFYVKDGNHAELPSTSGVRELVLEILNGNVVNLANNVSRDQSFCNFKGKKLTWHSPVEVHIYSDNNHTGPIKNNAIEYGISGIDYDVIGHNKFIFLPTDEGQEYQIMANGLEEGSFDLGISEVENGEYISTQIFNDVPITASTVISFAVDDSTKHNFIEVKNEEMIESIEAVSVLEGDLLEDLIPPETRINLDGKEYKDGEFKKEVSVSFIAEDDRSGILGTWYSLDGQNFYEYTSKFTLGENGVFTINYYSVDMAGNNEDTKQVQIIIGKLDKYLRKLDRDI
;
A
#
# COMPACT_ATOMS: atom_id res chain seq x y z
N MET A 1 67.06 -5.65 9.00
CA MET A 1 67.68 -7.00 8.99
C MET A 1 66.65 -7.98 9.55
N TYR A 2 66.15 -8.93 8.73
CA TYR A 2 65.26 -10.09 9.00
C TYR A 2 63.93 -9.86 9.77
N LYS A 3 62.76 -9.81 9.11
CA LYS A 3 61.86 -10.89 8.58
C LYS A 3 61.14 -11.73 9.66
N LYS A 4 59.81 -11.59 9.72
CA LYS A 4 58.85 -12.52 10.35
C LYS A 4 57.65 -12.71 9.40
N ILE A 5 56.88 -13.77 9.64
CA ILE A 5 55.63 -14.23 9.01
C ILE A 5 55.83 -15.28 7.88
N LEU A 6 55.50 -16.53 8.19
CA LEU A 6 54.32 -17.29 7.68
C LEU A 6 54.43 -18.75 8.17
N TYR A 7 53.40 -19.30 8.81
CA TYR A 7 53.18 -20.77 8.79
C TYR A 7 51.69 -21.09 8.80
N LEU A 8 51.36 -21.94 7.82
CA LEU A 8 50.08 -22.49 7.42
C LEU A 8 49.62 -23.57 8.43
N GLY A 9 48.32 -23.61 8.74
CA GLY A 9 47.70 -24.66 9.52
C GLY A 9 46.19 -24.69 9.29
N VAL A 10 45.75 -25.56 8.38
CA VAL A 10 44.36 -25.86 8.07
C VAL A 10 43.67 -26.44 9.31
N LEU A 11 42.61 -25.79 9.79
CA LEU A 11 41.72 -26.33 10.82
C LEU A 11 40.42 -26.78 10.13
N LEU A 12 40.26 -28.09 9.93
CA LEU A 12 38.96 -28.70 9.69
C LEU A 12 38.14 -28.57 10.99
N LEU A 13 37.11 -27.73 10.97
CA LEU A 13 36.02 -27.82 11.94
C LEU A 13 35.10 -28.96 11.49
N THR A 14 35.20 -30.08 12.20
CA THR A 14 34.25 -31.18 12.10
C THR A 14 32.97 -30.78 12.82
N PHE A 15 31.87 -30.61 12.07
CA PHE A 15 30.55 -30.64 12.68
C PHE A 15 30.32 -32.06 13.21
N SER A 16 30.19 -32.20 14.52
CA SER A 16 29.72 -33.44 15.13
C SER A 16 28.22 -33.53 14.86
N ILE A 17 27.81 -34.43 13.97
CA ILE A 17 26.40 -34.85 13.86
C ILE A 17 26.06 -35.55 15.17
N VAL A 18 25.16 -34.96 15.95
CA VAL A 18 24.47 -35.68 17.02
C VAL A 18 23.49 -36.62 16.31
N LEU A 19 23.83 -37.91 16.23
CA LEU A 19 22.90 -38.98 15.86
C LEU A 19 21.84 -39.09 16.97
N GLY A 20 20.70 -38.44 16.79
CA GLY A 20 19.47 -38.80 17.51
C GLY A 20 19.04 -40.21 17.08
N ALA A 21 18.74 -41.08 18.04
CA ALA A 21 18.22 -42.41 17.74
C ALA A 21 16.74 -42.31 17.35
N GLU A 22 16.33 -43.00 16.28
CA GLU A 22 14.94 -43.16 15.88
C GLU A 22 14.05 -43.56 17.08
N THR A 23 12.94 -42.84 17.29
CA THR A 23 11.96 -43.16 18.34
C THR A 23 10.69 -43.71 17.73
N THR A 24 10.48 -45.03 17.77
CA THR A 24 9.22 -45.65 17.30
C THR A 24 8.11 -45.55 18.35
N VAL A 25 6.92 -45.09 17.97
CA VAL A 25 5.76 -44.91 18.85
C VAL A 25 4.50 -45.61 18.31
N SER A 26 3.69 -46.16 19.22
CA SER A 26 2.38 -46.74 18.95
C SER A 26 1.57 -46.85 20.27
N GLY A 27 0.26 -47.01 20.20
CA GLY A 27 -0.60 -47.23 21.37
C GLY A 27 -1.20 -45.95 21.94
N VAL A 28 -1.43 -45.90 23.26
CA VAL A 28 -2.25 -44.85 23.89
C VAL A 28 -1.39 -43.92 24.76
N ILE A 29 -1.63 -42.62 24.66
CA ILE A 29 -1.03 -41.57 25.47
C ILE A 29 -2.04 -41.16 26.56
N TYR A 30 -1.80 -41.60 27.80
CA TYR A 30 -2.69 -41.39 28.96
C TYR A 30 -2.30 -40.20 29.85
N GLN A 31 -1.17 -39.56 29.58
CA GLN A 31 -0.65 -38.43 30.34
C GLN A 31 0.04 -37.46 29.39
N ASP A 32 0.16 -36.20 29.81
CA ASP A 32 0.83 -35.17 29.01
C ASP A 32 2.22 -35.64 28.58
N THR A 33 2.48 -35.49 27.29
CA THR A 33 3.67 -36.01 26.63
C THR A 33 4.25 -34.94 25.72
N VAL A 34 5.58 -34.85 25.71
CA VAL A 34 6.32 -33.91 24.86
C VAL A 34 7.23 -34.70 23.91
N TRP A 35 7.16 -34.41 22.62
CA TRP A 35 8.14 -34.86 21.63
C TRP A 35 9.08 -33.70 21.31
N THR A 36 10.38 -33.94 21.51
CA THR A 36 11.47 -32.97 21.35
C THR A 36 12.39 -33.41 20.21
N GLN A 37 13.34 -32.56 19.79
CA GLN A 37 14.33 -32.93 18.76
C GLN A 37 15.16 -34.18 19.14
N ASN A 38 15.36 -34.45 20.43
CA ASN A 38 16.03 -35.68 20.88
C ASN A 38 15.24 -36.95 20.56
N ASN A 39 13.94 -36.83 20.27
CA ASN A 39 13.07 -37.92 19.84
C ASN A 39 13.00 -38.05 18.30
N SER A 40 13.57 -37.10 17.56
CA SER A 40 13.45 -37.00 16.10
C SER A 40 14.46 -37.91 15.37
N PRO A 41 14.06 -38.63 14.31
CA PRO A 41 12.69 -38.76 13.81
C PRO A 41 11.83 -39.65 14.72
N VAL A 42 10.58 -39.22 14.95
CA VAL A 42 9.54 -39.99 15.64
C VAL A 42 8.79 -40.83 14.62
N VAL A 43 8.86 -42.15 14.71
CA VAL A 43 8.22 -43.07 13.76
C VAL A 43 6.93 -43.64 14.32
N ILE A 44 5.79 -43.27 13.75
CA ILE A 44 4.48 -43.83 14.09
C ILE A 44 4.30 -45.15 13.35
N ASP A 45 4.22 -46.25 14.10
CA ASP A 45 4.00 -47.63 13.59
C ASP A 45 2.67 -48.19 14.11
N GLY A 46 1.58 -47.88 13.40
CA GLY A 46 0.21 -48.18 13.81
C GLY A 46 -0.52 -46.99 14.43
N LEU A 47 -1.59 -47.25 15.19
CA LEU A 47 -2.43 -46.20 15.76
C LEU A 47 -1.83 -45.63 17.05
N VAL A 48 -1.71 -44.29 17.11
CA VAL A 48 -1.46 -43.53 18.34
C VAL A 48 -2.74 -42.81 18.76
N ASN A 49 -3.18 -42.99 20.01
CA ASN A 49 -4.35 -42.31 20.57
C ASN A 49 -3.95 -41.30 21.64
N VAL A 50 -4.39 -40.05 21.53
CA VAL A 50 -4.30 -39.03 22.59
C VAL A 50 -5.63 -38.98 23.33
N GLU A 51 -5.65 -39.46 24.57
CA GLU A 51 -6.89 -39.60 25.36
C GLU A 51 -7.51 -38.24 25.77
N PRO A 52 -8.82 -38.18 26.08
CA PRO A 52 -9.46 -36.97 26.57
C PRO A 52 -8.75 -36.35 27.79
N GLY A 53 -8.55 -35.04 27.76
CA GLY A 53 -7.88 -34.28 28.83
C GLY A 53 -6.35 -34.39 28.85
N VAL A 54 -5.75 -35.08 27.87
CA VAL A 54 -4.30 -35.23 27.71
C VAL A 54 -3.78 -34.37 26.56
N THR A 55 -2.58 -33.80 26.74
CA THR A 55 -1.88 -33.01 25.71
C THR A 55 -0.67 -33.77 25.15
N LEU A 56 -0.60 -33.88 23.83
CA LEU A 56 0.63 -34.19 23.11
C LEU A 56 1.21 -32.89 22.55
N LEU A 57 2.32 -32.44 23.13
CA LEU A 57 3.10 -31.30 22.64
C LEU A 57 4.25 -31.78 21.75
N VAL A 58 4.44 -31.15 20.60
CA VAL A 58 5.55 -31.41 19.68
C VAL A 58 6.30 -30.10 19.46
N GLU A 59 7.55 -30.08 19.90
CA GLU A 59 8.43 -28.91 19.83
C GLU A 59 9.03 -28.70 18.43
N GLU A 60 9.60 -27.53 18.20
CA GLU A 60 10.15 -27.12 16.90
C GLU A 60 11.24 -28.06 16.35
N GLY A 61 11.28 -28.23 15.03
CA GLY A 61 12.25 -29.07 14.32
C GLY A 61 12.07 -30.59 14.47
N VAL A 62 11.02 -31.06 15.15
CA VAL A 62 10.69 -32.49 15.20
C VAL A 62 10.19 -32.98 13.83
N VAL A 63 10.68 -34.15 13.40
CA VAL A 63 10.20 -34.86 12.22
C VAL A 63 9.41 -36.08 12.68
N ILE A 64 8.13 -36.15 12.31
CA ILE A 64 7.22 -37.27 12.56
C ILE A 64 7.04 -38.02 11.24
N LYS A 65 7.36 -39.31 11.23
CA LYS A 65 7.23 -40.19 10.07
C LYS A 65 6.21 -41.28 10.31
N PHE A 66 5.31 -41.48 9.36
CA PHE A 66 4.30 -42.54 9.43
C PHE A 66 4.73 -43.74 8.60
N LYS A 67 4.86 -44.91 9.25
CA LYS A 67 5.44 -46.12 8.66
C LYS A 67 4.70 -46.65 7.43
N ASN A 68 3.38 -46.60 7.44
CA ASN A 68 2.53 -47.17 6.39
C ASN A 68 1.09 -46.64 6.50
N GLN A 69 0.20 -47.15 5.64
CA GLN A 69 -1.21 -46.77 5.58
C GLN A 69 -2.02 -47.14 6.82
N GLN A 70 -1.49 -47.96 7.73
CA GLN A 70 -2.10 -48.29 9.02
C GLN A 70 -1.60 -47.36 10.15
N SER A 71 -0.56 -46.57 9.91
CA SER A 71 -0.06 -45.57 10.84
C SER A 71 -0.96 -44.34 10.86
N ALA A 72 -1.48 -43.98 12.03
CA ALA A 72 -2.44 -42.90 12.22
C ALA A 72 -2.29 -42.27 13.61
N LEU A 73 -2.73 -41.02 13.73
CA LEU A 73 -2.86 -40.31 15.01
C LEU A 73 -4.32 -39.94 15.23
N SER A 74 -4.91 -40.41 16.33
CA SER A 74 -6.30 -40.12 16.71
C SER A 74 -6.31 -39.32 18.00
N VAL A 75 -6.88 -38.12 17.96
CA VAL A 75 -6.84 -37.13 19.02
C VAL A 75 -8.23 -36.96 19.62
N SER A 76 -8.38 -37.35 20.89
CA SER A 76 -9.56 -37.06 21.71
C SER A 76 -9.25 -36.05 22.83
N GLY A 77 -7.97 -35.82 23.12
CA GLY A 77 -7.45 -34.72 23.94
C GLY A 77 -7.00 -33.53 23.11
N ARG A 78 -5.74 -33.13 23.28
CA ARG A 78 -5.11 -31.97 22.62
C ARG A 78 -3.81 -32.35 21.90
N LEU A 79 -3.63 -31.89 20.67
CA LEU A 79 -2.37 -31.99 19.90
C LEU A 79 -1.83 -30.59 19.59
N ASP A 80 -0.68 -30.26 20.15
CA ASP A 80 -0.02 -28.97 19.96
C ASP A 80 1.28 -29.14 19.19
N ILE A 81 1.30 -28.76 17.92
CA ILE A 81 2.48 -28.69 17.06
C ILE A 81 3.03 -27.25 17.08
N GLN A 82 4.21 -27.05 17.65
CA GLN A 82 4.84 -25.74 17.86
C GLN A 82 6.15 -25.61 17.06
N GLY A 83 6.04 -25.47 15.74
CA GLY A 83 7.17 -25.16 14.87
C GLY A 83 7.49 -23.66 14.81
N THR A 84 8.68 -23.34 14.33
CA THR A 84 9.08 -21.98 13.92
C THR A 84 9.36 -21.93 12.42
N SER A 85 9.46 -20.74 11.83
CA SER A 85 9.80 -20.60 10.40
C SER A 85 11.18 -21.16 10.07
N GLN A 86 12.12 -21.07 11.01
CA GLN A 86 13.47 -21.63 10.89
C GLN A 86 13.48 -23.15 11.15
N ASN A 87 12.70 -23.62 12.14
CA ASN A 87 12.64 -25.04 12.53
C ASN A 87 11.19 -25.56 12.50
N PRO A 88 10.63 -25.81 11.31
CA PRO A 88 9.26 -26.31 11.18
C PRO A 88 9.15 -27.74 11.71
N VAL A 89 7.97 -28.11 12.22
CA VAL A 89 7.66 -29.52 12.54
C VAL A 89 7.17 -30.19 11.26
N THR A 90 7.79 -31.30 10.86
CA THR A 90 7.46 -32.00 9.61
C THR A 90 6.78 -33.33 9.88
N LEU A 91 5.58 -33.53 9.31
CA LEU A 91 4.79 -34.75 9.35
C LEU A 91 4.76 -35.35 7.95
N THR A 92 5.38 -36.51 7.76
CA THR A 92 5.62 -37.06 6.41
C THR A 92 5.64 -38.60 6.37
N SER A 93 5.82 -39.14 5.17
CA SER A 93 5.96 -40.57 4.90
C SER A 93 7.28 -41.12 5.48
N PHE A 94 7.27 -42.38 5.89
CA PHE A 94 8.48 -43.11 6.28
C PHE A 94 9.53 -43.24 5.17
N LYS A 95 9.10 -43.07 3.90
CA LYS A 95 9.96 -43.12 2.70
C LYS A 95 10.52 -41.75 2.29
N ASP A 96 10.21 -40.69 3.05
CA ASP A 96 10.63 -39.34 2.70
C ASP A 96 12.05 -39.07 3.24
N ASP A 97 13.05 -39.21 2.38
CA ASP A 97 14.45 -38.97 2.75
C ASP A 97 14.77 -37.49 2.97
N SER A 98 13.93 -36.57 2.46
CA SER A 98 14.20 -35.13 2.51
C SER A 98 14.03 -34.53 3.90
N ALA A 99 13.24 -35.18 4.77
CA ALA A 99 13.01 -34.77 6.15
C ALA A 99 13.51 -35.86 7.11
N GLY A 100 14.40 -35.53 8.04
CA GLY A 100 14.88 -36.49 9.06
C GLY A 100 15.74 -37.66 8.53
N GLY A 101 16.15 -37.64 7.24
CA GLY A 101 17.02 -38.63 6.61
C GLY A 101 16.34 -39.95 6.23
N ASP A 102 17.09 -40.85 5.58
CA ASP A 102 16.65 -42.18 5.13
C ASP A 102 16.34 -43.11 6.33
N THR A 103 15.09 -43.09 6.78
CA THR A 103 14.64 -43.81 8.00
C THR A 103 14.32 -45.28 7.70
N ASN A 104 14.00 -45.61 6.46
CA ASN A 104 13.76 -46.97 5.96
C ASN A 104 15.05 -47.69 5.54
N ALA A 105 16.19 -47.00 5.50
CA ALA A 105 17.51 -47.51 5.14
C ALA A 105 17.55 -48.18 3.76
N ASP A 106 16.78 -47.64 2.80
CA ASP A 106 16.73 -48.14 1.43
C ASP A 106 17.41 -47.22 0.40
N GLY A 107 18.00 -46.11 0.86
CA GLY A 107 18.53 -45.05 0.01
C GLY A 107 17.42 -44.47 -0.86
N PHE A 108 17.71 -44.20 -2.13
CA PHE A 108 16.70 -43.66 -3.07
C PHE A 108 15.81 -44.75 -3.70
N ALA A 109 15.70 -45.95 -3.09
CA ALA A 109 14.98 -47.07 -3.70
C ALA A 109 13.46 -46.88 -3.68
N THR A 110 12.94 -46.19 -2.67
CA THR A 110 11.55 -45.77 -2.62
C THR A 110 11.41 -44.25 -2.51
N SER A 111 10.24 -43.72 -2.81
CA SER A 111 9.95 -42.28 -2.71
C SER A 111 8.57 -42.11 -2.08
N PRO A 112 8.34 -41.01 -1.36
CA PRO A 112 7.05 -40.77 -0.73
C PRO A 112 5.97 -40.57 -1.80
N SER A 113 4.75 -41.01 -1.50
CA SER A 113 3.61 -40.91 -2.41
C SER A 113 2.35 -40.46 -1.66
N PRO A 114 1.47 -39.66 -2.29
CA PRO A 114 0.21 -39.25 -1.68
C PRO A 114 -0.60 -40.45 -1.17
N GLY A 115 -0.92 -40.45 0.12
CA GLY A 115 -1.64 -41.55 0.77
C GLY A 115 -0.77 -42.68 1.31
N ASP A 116 0.50 -42.40 1.59
CA ASP A 116 1.40 -43.35 2.25
C ASP A 116 0.99 -43.65 3.70
N TRP A 117 0.22 -42.77 4.35
CA TRP A 117 -0.21 -42.91 5.75
C TRP A 117 -1.67 -42.49 6.00
N SER A 118 -2.26 -42.89 7.13
CA SER A 118 -3.69 -42.64 7.45
C SER A 118 -3.92 -41.31 8.18
N PRO A 119 -5.08 -40.63 7.97
CA PRO A 119 -5.32 -39.29 8.50
C PRO A 119 -5.03 -39.08 9.99
N ILE A 120 -4.53 -37.89 10.33
CA ILE A 120 -4.56 -37.38 11.70
C ILE A 120 -6.01 -36.98 12.00
N THR A 121 -6.67 -37.68 12.91
CA THR A 121 -8.11 -37.53 13.17
C THR A 121 -8.36 -36.81 14.49
N PHE A 122 -9.05 -35.68 14.44
CA PHE A 122 -9.56 -34.94 15.60
C PHE A 122 -11.01 -35.36 15.87
N ASN A 123 -11.22 -36.02 17.01
CA ASN A 123 -12.53 -36.50 17.45
C ASN A 123 -13.35 -35.38 18.11
N PHE A 124 -14.64 -35.63 18.37
CA PHE A 124 -15.51 -34.65 19.02
C PHE A 124 -14.94 -34.12 20.35
N GLY A 125 -14.85 -32.78 20.47
CA GLY A 125 -14.37 -32.09 21.68
C GLY A 125 -12.84 -32.02 21.82
N SER A 126 -12.09 -32.54 20.84
CA SER A 126 -10.62 -32.44 20.80
C SER A 126 -10.13 -31.05 20.38
N GLN A 127 -8.86 -30.76 20.64
CA GLN A 127 -8.18 -29.53 20.25
C GLN A 127 -6.92 -29.83 19.43
N GLY A 128 -6.65 -29.02 18.40
CA GLY A 128 -5.44 -29.12 17.59
C GLY A 128 -4.88 -27.76 17.22
N THR A 129 -3.58 -27.56 17.41
CA THR A 129 -2.88 -26.38 16.88
C THR A 129 -1.67 -26.79 16.06
N PHE A 130 -1.53 -26.23 14.87
CA PHE A 130 -0.42 -26.43 13.95
C PHE A 130 0.22 -25.09 13.62
N VAL A 131 1.39 -24.82 14.20
CA VAL A 131 2.16 -23.59 13.95
C VAL A 131 3.45 -23.95 13.22
N ASN A 132 3.68 -23.35 12.05
CA ASN A 132 4.80 -23.68 11.15
C ASN A 132 4.97 -25.21 10.93
N ALA A 133 3.84 -25.90 10.72
CA ALA A 133 3.84 -27.32 10.44
C ALA A 133 3.98 -27.57 8.93
N LYS A 134 4.67 -28.65 8.55
CA LYS A 134 4.74 -29.16 7.19
C LYS A 134 4.10 -30.54 7.14
N ILE A 135 3.00 -30.71 6.41
CA ILE A 135 2.24 -31.98 6.35
C ILE A 135 2.23 -32.48 4.91
N PHE A 136 2.84 -33.65 4.70
CA PHE A 136 2.99 -34.22 3.37
C PHE A 136 2.52 -35.67 3.26
N TYR A 137 2.06 -36.03 2.06
CA TYR A 137 1.81 -37.41 1.63
C TYR A 137 0.77 -38.18 2.45
N GLY A 138 -0.11 -37.47 3.17
CA GLY A 138 -1.20 -38.06 3.94
C GLY A 138 -2.31 -38.65 3.07
N GLY A 139 -3.02 -39.63 3.63
CA GLY A 139 -4.08 -40.39 2.97
C GLY A 139 -5.49 -40.02 3.40
N GLY A 140 -6.47 -40.84 3.01
CA GLY A 140 -7.89 -40.58 3.23
C GLY A 140 -8.49 -39.58 2.23
N ASP A 141 -9.56 -38.91 2.65
CA ASP A 141 -10.14 -37.75 1.95
C ASP A 141 -9.47 -36.44 2.39
N GLY A 142 -8.71 -36.46 3.49
CA GLY A 142 -7.82 -35.38 3.94
C GLY A 142 -6.72 -35.90 4.87
N ALA A 143 -5.50 -35.37 4.75
CA ALA A 143 -4.37 -35.74 5.63
C ALA A 143 -4.64 -35.41 7.11
N VAL A 144 -5.39 -34.33 7.35
CA VAL A 144 -5.98 -34.02 8.65
C VAL A 144 -7.50 -34.09 8.55
N ARG A 145 -8.13 -34.89 9.41
CA ARG A 145 -9.58 -35.05 9.49
C ARG A 145 -10.12 -34.43 10.77
N ASN A 146 -10.94 -33.38 10.64
CA ASN A 146 -11.70 -32.81 11.75
C ASN A 146 -13.12 -33.39 11.81
N SER A 147 -13.37 -34.24 12.81
CA SER A 147 -14.66 -34.91 13.04
C SER A 147 -15.43 -34.34 14.24
N GLY A 148 -15.14 -33.10 14.65
CA GLY A 148 -15.82 -32.43 15.77
C GLY A 148 -14.90 -31.74 16.78
N GLY A 149 -13.63 -31.57 16.46
CA GLY A 149 -12.67 -30.80 17.27
C GLY A 149 -12.59 -29.32 16.88
N ASP A 150 -11.75 -28.58 17.60
CA ASP A 150 -11.34 -27.22 17.27
C ASP A 150 -9.88 -27.25 16.80
N VAL A 151 -9.66 -27.04 15.50
CA VAL A 151 -8.36 -27.27 14.84
C VAL A 151 -7.90 -25.99 14.15
N MET A 152 -6.69 -25.53 14.49
CA MET A 152 -6.10 -24.31 13.95
C MET A 152 -4.78 -24.59 13.25
N PHE A 153 -4.60 -24.01 12.07
CA PHE A 153 -3.35 -23.97 11.31
C PHE A 153 -2.89 -22.52 11.17
N THR A 154 -1.61 -22.27 11.45
CA THR A 154 -0.98 -20.96 11.32
C THR A 154 0.39 -21.13 10.67
N ASN A 155 0.69 -20.34 9.63
CA ASN A 155 1.98 -20.37 8.92
C ASN A 155 2.40 -21.77 8.45
N SER A 156 1.43 -22.63 8.12
CA SER A 156 1.68 -24.06 7.87
C SER A 156 1.60 -24.40 6.39
N LEU A 157 2.34 -25.43 5.97
CA LEU A 157 2.33 -25.96 4.61
C LEU A 157 1.71 -27.36 4.59
N LEU A 158 0.66 -27.54 3.81
CA LEU A 158 0.05 -28.84 3.58
C LEU A 158 0.08 -29.15 2.08
N SER A 159 0.83 -30.18 1.68
CA SER A 159 1.06 -30.44 0.26
C SER A 159 1.16 -31.92 -0.11
N TYR A 160 0.91 -32.24 -1.38
CA TYR A 160 1.06 -33.59 -1.94
C TYR A 160 0.24 -34.66 -1.21
N ASN A 161 -0.95 -34.30 -0.73
CA ASN A 161 -1.87 -35.21 -0.06
C ASN A 161 -2.82 -35.90 -1.06
N ARG A 162 -3.39 -37.05 -0.70
CA ARG A 162 -4.11 -37.91 -1.66
C ARG A 162 -5.32 -37.23 -2.32
N ILE A 163 -6.19 -36.61 -1.53
CA ILE A 163 -7.41 -35.92 -2.02
C ILE A 163 -7.42 -34.50 -1.46
N GLY A 164 -7.65 -34.39 -0.14
CA GLY A 164 -7.63 -33.16 0.64
C GLY A 164 -6.33 -32.97 1.41
N ALA A 165 -5.96 -31.72 1.70
CA ALA A 165 -5.08 -31.44 2.83
C ALA A 165 -5.86 -31.58 4.15
N ILE A 166 -7.07 -31.01 4.18
CA ILE A 166 -7.97 -31.04 5.34
C ILE A 166 -9.32 -31.61 4.92
N GLU A 167 -9.83 -32.58 5.67
CA GLU A 167 -11.20 -33.09 5.60
C GLU A 167 -11.95 -32.63 6.85
N GLN A 168 -13.09 -31.97 6.67
CA GLN A 168 -13.94 -31.56 7.79
C GLN A 168 -15.35 -32.13 7.64
N THR A 169 -15.80 -32.83 8.67
CA THR A 169 -17.17 -33.36 8.76
C THR A 169 -17.98 -32.68 9.87
N GLN A 170 -17.32 -32.23 10.95
CA GLN A 170 -17.91 -31.42 12.03
C GLN A 170 -16.83 -30.57 12.71
N GLY A 171 -17.21 -29.75 13.70
CA GLY A 171 -16.27 -28.95 14.48
C GLY A 171 -15.90 -27.62 13.82
N THR A 172 -14.86 -26.99 14.33
CA THR A 172 -14.31 -25.71 13.83
C THR A 172 -12.92 -25.95 13.27
N THR A 173 -12.67 -25.44 12.07
CA THR A 173 -11.33 -25.39 11.49
C THR A 173 -10.98 -23.96 11.16
N THR A 174 -9.80 -23.53 11.59
CA THR A 174 -9.24 -22.20 11.30
C THR A 174 -7.92 -22.36 10.56
N VAL A 175 -7.75 -21.69 9.42
CA VAL A 175 -6.52 -21.73 8.62
C VAL A 175 -6.07 -20.29 8.41
N ILE A 176 -4.88 -19.96 8.90
CA ILE A 176 -4.33 -18.60 8.88
C ILE A 176 -2.94 -18.67 8.24
N ASN A 177 -2.67 -17.80 7.26
CA ASN A 177 -1.33 -17.61 6.67
C ASN A 177 -0.68 -18.90 6.18
N SER A 178 -1.47 -19.86 5.74
CA SER A 178 -1.00 -21.21 5.46
C SER A 178 -1.06 -21.47 3.96
N THR A 179 -0.15 -22.30 3.47
CA THR A 179 -0.11 -22.74 2.08
C THR A 179 -0.70 -24.14 1.97
N ILE A 180 -1.70 -24.30 1.12
CA ILE A 180 -2.36 -25.57 0.82
C ILE A 180 -2.23 -25.85 -0.68
N SER A 181 -1.32 -26.76 -1.05
CA SER A 181 -0.93 -26.91 -2.45
C SER A 181 -0.80 -28.33 -2.98
N ASN A 182 -0.86 -28.51 -4.30
CA ASN A 182 -0.52 -29.77 -4.99
C ASN A 182 -1.33 -31.01 -4.57
N GLN A 183 -2.64 -30.86 -4.35
CA GLN A 183 -3.58 -31.98 -4.22
C GLN A 183 -4.82 -31.81 -5.09
N ALA A 184 -5.84 -32.64 -4.92
CA ALA A 184 -7.09 -32.50 -5.68
C ALA A 184 -7.92 -31.33 -5.15
N VAL A 185 -8.17 -31.33 -3.84
CA VAL A 185 -8.93 -30.29 -3.13
C VAL A 185 -8.07 -29.79 -1.99
N GLY A 186 -7.98 -28.49 -1.72
CA GLY A 186 -7.27 -28.01 -0.54
C GLY A 186 -8.00 -28.41 0.75
N ILE A 187 -9.19 -27.84 0.97
CA ILE A 187 -10.05 -28.14 2.12
C ILE A 187 -11.36 -28.76 1.64
N TYR A 188 -11.66 -29.96 2.11
CA TYR A 188 -12.84 -30.71 1.73
C TYR A 188 -13.87 -30.79 2.87
N LEU A 189 -15.02 -30.13 2.69
CA LEU A 189 -16.09 -30.01 3.68
C LEU A 189 -17.19 -31.06 3.43
N LEU A 190 -16.84 -32.34 3.56
CA LEU A 190 -17.71 -33.47 3.23
C LEU A 190 -18.87 -33.60 4.23
N ASP A 191 -20.09 -33.39 3.74
CA ASP A 191 -21.34 -33.38 4.53
C ASP A 191 -21.23 -32.58 5.85
N SER A 192 -20.36 -31.56 5.85
CA SER A 192 -19.95 -30.89 7.07
C SER A 192 -21.08 -30.08 7.66
N ARG A 193 -21.26 -30.09 8.98
CA ARG A 193 -22.04 -29.05 9.69
C ARG A 193 -21.14 -28.11 10.51
N GLY A 194 -19.85 -28.15 10.22
CA GLY A 194 -18.84 -27.40 10.92
C GLY A 194 -18.73 -25.94 10.44
N VAL A 195 -17.80 -25.24 11.09
CA VAL A 195 -17.42 -23.86 10.78
C VAL A 195 -16.02 -23.90 10.18
N LEU A 196 -15.83 -23.23 9.04
CA LEU A 196 -14.51 -23.02 8.45
C LEU A 196 -14.21 -21.51 8.44
N THR A 197 -13.03 -21.14 8.93
CA THR A 197 -12.45 -19.81 8.77
C THR A 197 -11.10 -19.95 8.08
N VAL A 198 -10.89 -19.21 7.00
CA VAL A 198 -9.64 -19.11 6.26
C VAL A 198 -9.28 -17.63 6.18
N ASP A 199 -8.05 -17.28 6.53
CA ASP A 199 -7.53 -15.92 6.45
C ASP A 199 -6.08 -15.92 5.95
N GLY A 200 -5.71 -14.98 5.08
CA GLY A 200 -4.29 -14.79 4.71
C GLY A 200 -3.63 -15.94 3.96
N SER A 201 -4.39 -16.90 3.46
CA SER A 201 -3.85 -18.21 3.08
C SER A 201 -3.70 -18.38 1.57
N LEU A 202 -2.72 -19.18 1.16
CA LEU A 202 -2.43 -19.49 -0.24
C LEU A 202 -2.96 -20.88 -0.61
N PHE A 203 -3.80 -20.95 -1.63
CA PHE A 203 -4.25 -22.19 -2.25
C PHE A 203 -3.69 -22.28 -3.66
N GLU A 204 -2.86 -23.28 -3.89
CA GLU A 204 -1.99 -23.33 -5.07
C GLU A 204 -2.07 -24.69 -5.77
N ASN A 205 -2.19 -24.71 -7.09
CA ASN A 205 -2.01 -25.92 -7.90
C ASN A 205 -2.91 -27.10 -7.46
N ASN A 206 -4.09 -26.80 -6.88
CA ASN A 206 -5.06 -27.82 -6.53
C ASN A 206 -5.90 -28.16 -7.76
N THR A 207 -5.72 -29.39 -8.27
CA THR A 207 -6.23 -29.79 -9.60
C THR A 207 -7.74 -29.68 -9.77
N ASN A 208 -8.52 -29.63 -8.68
CA ASN A 208 -9.96 -29.38 -8.70
C ASN A 208 -10.33 -28.04 -8.06
N SER A 209 -10.08 -27.85 -6.75
CA SER A 209 -10.45 -26.59 -6.07
C SER A 209 -9.63 -26.30 -4.82
N GLY A 210 -9.52 -25.04 -4.43
CA GLY A 210 -8.98 -24.67 -3.13
C GLY A 210 -9.87 -25.17 -1.98
N ILE A 211 -11.17 -24.88 -2.03
CA ILE A 211 -12.15 -25.31 -1.04
C ILE A 211 -13.37 -25.95 -1.72
N ALA A 212 -13.87 -27.08 -1.22
CA ALA A 212 -15.09 -27.69 -1.74
C ALA A 212 -16.04 -28.13 -0.62
N GLY A 213 -17.30 -27.69 -0.68
CA GLY A 213 -18.32 -28.06 0.32
C GLY A 213 -19.73 -27.66 -0.04
N ASN A 214 -20.72 -28.48 0.33
CA ASN A 214 -22.15 -28.20 0.04
C ASN A 214 -23.05 -28.04 1.28
N LEU A 215 -22.64 -28.53 2.46
CA LEU A 215 -23.49 -28.57 3.66
C LEU A 215 -22.95 -27.80 4.87
N ALA A 216 -21.76 -27.20 4.77
CA ALA A 216 -21.13 -26.49 5.88
C ALA A 216 -22.06 -25.44 6.50
N LYS A 217 -21.96 -25.24 7.82
CA LYS A 217 -22.82 -24.27 8.50
C LYS A 217 -22.43 -22.85 8.13
N TYR A 218 -21.13 -22.59 8.14
CA TYR A 218 -20.55 -21.28 7.92
C TYR A 218 -19.16 -21.43 7.32
N VAL A 219 -18.87 -20.62 6.30
CA VAL A 219 -17.55 -20.53 5.67
C VAL A 219 -17.18 -19.05 5.60
N SER A 220 -16.03 -18.70 6.16
CA SER A 220 -15.40 -17.37 5.99
C SER A 220 -14.06 -17.56 5.30
N VAL A 221 -13.83 -16.84 4.22
CA VAL A 221 -12.56 -16.84 3.50
C VAL A 221 -12.16 -15.39 3.28
N THR A 222 -11.06 -14.97 3.89
CA THR A 222 -10.61 -13.57 3.82
C THR A 222 -9.15 -13.48 3.41
N ASN A 223 -8.78 -12.40 2.72
CA ASN A 223 -7.39 -12.05 2.43
C ASN A 223 -6.55 -13.20 1.83
N SER A 224 -7.19 -14.10 1.07
CA SER A 224 -6.57 -15.35 0.62
C SER A 224 -6.36 -15.36 -0.89
N PHE A 225 -5.26 -15.98 -1.32
CA PHE A 225 -4.86 -16.06 -2.72
C PHE A 225 -5.11 -17.48 -3.26
N PHE A 226 -5.75 -17.56 -4.43
CA PHE A 226 -6.02 -18.81 -5.13
C PHE A 226 -5.35 -18.75 -6.51
N SER A 227 -4.34 -19.60 -6.76
CA SER A 227 -3.68 -19.67 -8.06
C SER A 227 -3.41 -21.09 -8.56
N GLY A 228 -3.51 -21.27 -9.89
CA GLY A 228 -3.26 -22.56 -10.55
C GLY A 228 -4.25 -23.67 -10.17
N ASN A 229 -5.35 -23.34 -9.50
CA ASN A 229 -6.37 -24.32 -9.11
C ASN A 229 -7.39 -24.54 -10.24
N GLY A 230 -8.19 -25.60 -10.14
CA GLY A 230 -9.39 -25.68 -10.99
C GLY A 230 -10.37 -24.53 -10.72
N MET A 231 -10.58 -24.18 -9.45
CA MET A 231 -11.31 -22.98 -9.02
C MET A 231 -10.94 -22.62 -7.57
N PRO A 232 -11.14 -21.36 -7.13
CA PRO A 232 -10.95 -20.94 -5.75
C PRO A 232 -11.78 -21.79 -4.77
N ALA A 233 -13.10 -21.79 -4.93
CA ALA A 233 -13.96 -22.66 -4.15
C ALA A 233 -15.28 -23.02 -4.82
N TYR A 234 -15.75 -24.23 -4.50
CA TYR A 234 -17.14 -24.66 -4.64
C TYR A 234 -17.83 -24.57 -3.27
N VAL A 235 -18.80 -23.68 -3.14
CA VAL A 235 -19.54 -23.45 -1.90
C VAL A 235 -21.04 -23.60 -2.15
N GLY A 236 -21.68 -24.60 -1.54
CA GLY A 236 -23.10 -24.89 -1.72
C GLY A 236 -24.00 -23.69 -1.45
N ALA A 237 -25.07 -23.57 -2.24
CA ALA A 237 -25.92 -22.38 -2.29
C ALA A 237 -26.57 -21.91 -0.96
N ASN A 238 -26.72 -22.80 0.04
CA ASN A 238 -27.30 -22.47 1.36
C ASN A 238 -26.25 -22.20 2.45
N ILE A 239 -24.96 -22.32 2.13
CA ILE A 239 -23.90 -22.02 3.09
C ILE A 239 -23.86 -20.51 3.29
N ASP A 240 -23.85 -20.09 4.55
CA ASP A 240 -23.60 -18.70 4.94
C ASP A 240 -22.11 -18.45 4.68
N PHE A 241 -21.83 -17.68 3.62
CA PHE A 241 -20.50 -17.52 3.05
C PHE A 241 -20.08 -16.05 3.14
N VAL A 242 -19.02 -15.79 3.89
CA VAL A 242 -18.40 -14.47 4.00
C VAL A 242 -17.08 -14.50 3.26
N HIS A 243 -16.90 -13.54 2.34
CA HIS A 243 -15.66 -13.40 1.57
C HIS A 243 -15.31 -11.93 1.38
N THR A 244 -14.07 -11.57 1.73
CA THR A 244 -13.50 -10.23 1.52
C THR A 244 -11.95 -10.26 1.42
N GLY A 245 -11.33 -9.37 0.65
CA GLY A 245 -9.89 -9.34 0.39
C GLY A 245 -9.30 -10.50 -0.41
N ASN A 246 -10.10 -11.35 -1.06
CA ASN A 246 -9.58 -12.52 -1.77
C ASN A 246 -9.21 -12.23 -3.21
N VAL A 247 -8.18 -12.92 -3.72
CA VAL A 247 -7.72 -12.79 -5.10
C VAL A 247 -7.64 -14.18 -5.73
N ALA A 248 -8.09 -14.27 -6.98
CA ALA A 248 -8.02 -15.47 -7.80
C ALA A 248 -7.37 -15.14 -9.15
N ALA A 249 -6.24 -15.77 -9.43
CA ALA A 249 -5.50 -15.63 -10.69
C ALA A 249 -5.10 -17.01 -11.20
N ASP A 250 -4.92 -17.16 -12.52
CA ASP A 250 -4.41 -18.40 -13.12
C ASP A 250 -5.19 -19.70 -12.82
N ASN A 251 -6.39 -19.62 -12.26
CA ASN A 251 -7.24 -20.79 -12.06
C ASN A 251 -7.99 -21.10 -13.36
N ASN A 252 -8.55 -22.30 -13.53
CA ASN A 252 -9.45 -22.55 -14.67
C ASN A 252 -10.72 -21.69 -14.59
N ILE A 253 -11.16 -21.34 -13.37
CA ILE A 253 -12.25 -20.42 -13.09
C ILE A 253 -11.82 -19.48 -11.97
N ASN A 254 -11.77 -18.17 -12.20
CA ASN A 254 -11.44 -17.12 -11.23
C ASN A 254 -12.72 -16.55 -10.56
N GLY A 255 -13.53 -17.41 -9.94
CA GLY A 255 -14.76 -17.02 -9.26
C GLY A 255 -15.30 -18.10 -8.33
N TRP A 256 -16.22 -17.71 -7.43
CA TRP A 256 -16.83 -18.61 -6.46
C TRP A 256 -17.95 -19.44 -7.08
N GLU A 257 -17.82 -20.76 -7.18
CA GLU A 257 -18.95 -21.56 -7.65
C GLU A 257 -20.04 -21.69 -6.56
N ARG A 258 -21.26 -21.27 -6.90
CA ARG A 258 -22.45 -21.33 -6.03
C ARG A 258 -23.59 -22.10 -6.71
N SER A 259 -23.58 -23.42 -6.58
CA SER A 259 -24.60 -24.29 -7.20
C SER A 259 -25.40 -25.09 -6.13
N GLY A 260 -26.59 -25.56 -6.48
CA GLY A 260 -27.43 -26.41 -5.60
C GLY A 260 -28.90 -25.99 -5.55
N THR A 261 -29.60 -26.34 -4.48
CA THR A 261 -31.02 -25.95 -4.26
C THR A 261 -31.15 -25.06 -3.05
N ILE A 262 -31.64 -23.84 -3.20
CA ILE A 262 -32.00 -22.93 -2.12
C ILE A 262 -33.20 -23.52 -1.36
N THR A 263 -32.99 -23.78 -0.06
CA THR A 263 -33.95 -24.42 0.86
C THR A 263 -34.33 -23.52 2.04
N LYS A 264 -33.63 -22.39 2.20
CA LYS A 264 -33.90 -21.33 3.16
C LYS A 264 -33.71 -19.98 2.47
N ASP A 265 -34.37 -18.94 2.99
CA ASP A 265 -34.14 -17.58 2.48
C ASP A 265 -32.65 -17.23 2.56
N THR A 266 -32.10 -16.78 1.44
CA THR A 266 -30.66 -16.55 1.29
C THR A 266 -30.44 -15.25 0.51
N SER A 267 -29.46 -14.46 0.93
CA SER A 267 -29.05 -13.24 0.25
C SER A 267 -27.59 -13.34 -0.17
N TRP A 268 -27.27 -12.98 -1.41
CA TRP A 268 -25.91 -12.88 -1.93
C TRP A 268 -25.61 -11.43 -2.27
N GLY A 269 -24.46 -10.93 -1.81
CA GLY A 269 -24.00 -9.57 -2.08
C GLY A 269 -22.72 -9.53 -2.89
N PRO A 270 -22.27 -8.32 -3.27
CA PRO A 270 -20.97 -8.14 -3.90
C PRO A 270 -19.87 -8.60 -2.95
N GLY A 271 -18.74 -9.00 -3.52
CA GLY A 271 -17.51 -9.31 -2.81
C GLY A 271 -16.35 -9.23 -3.79
N ASP A 272 -15.16 -9.62 -3.34
CA ASP A 272 -13.93 -9.42 -4.13
C ASP A 272 -13.88 -10.32 -5.38
N LEU A 273 -14.55 -11.47 -5.34
CA LEU A 273 -14.76 -12.33 -6.50
C LEU A 273 -16.26 -12.51 -6.78
N LEU A 274 -16.58 -12.65 -8.05
CA LEU A 274 -17.95 -12.88 -8.53
C LEU A 274 -18.42 -14.32 -8.32
N TYR A 275 -19.73 -14.55 -8.46
CA TYR A 275 -20.31 -15.89 -8.36
C TYR A 275 -20.45 -16.56 -9.72
N VAL A 276 -19.99 -17.81 -9.81
CA VAL A 276 -20.15 -18.68 -10.97
C VAL A 276 -21.25 -19.69 -10.70
N ILE A 277 -22.20 -19.82 -11.63
CA ILE A 277 -23.38 -20.68 -11.48
C ILE A 277 -23.40 -21.74 -12.56
N THR A 278 -23.46 -23.00 -12.13
CA THR A 278 -23.67 -24.14 -13.03
C THR A 278 -25.13 -24.57 -13.03
N ASN A 279 -25.78 -24.66 -11.86
CA ASN A 279 -27.22 -24.90 -11.78
C ASN A 279 -27.76 -24.50 -10.41
N LEU A 280 -28.89 -23.80 -10.39
CA LEU A 280 -29.52 -23.35 -9.16
C LEU A 280 -31.03 -23.59 -9.14
N GLY A 281 -31.51 -24.31 -8.13
CA GLY A 281 -32.93 -24.46 -7.84
C GLY A 281 -33.36 -23.56 -6.69
N ILE A 282 -34.58 -23.03 -6.72
CA ILE A 282 -35.20 -22.30 -5.61
C ILE A 282 -36.50 -23.01 -5.23
N ASN A 283 -36.57 -23.53 -4.00
CA ASN A 283 -37.73 -24.31 -3.54
C ASN A 283 -38.97 -23.43 -3.28
N PRO A 284 -40.18 -24.02 -3.34
CA PRO A 284 -41.40 -23.34 -2.93
C PRO A 284 -41.29 -22.75 -1.52
N GLY A 285 -41.73 -21.51 -1.35
CA GLY A 285 -41.72 -20.81 -0.05
C GLY A 285 -40.36 -20.26 0.39
N THR A 286 -39.34 -20.28 -0.47
CA THR A 286 -38.00 -19.74 -0.20
C THR A 286 -37.61 -18.66 -1.20
N THR A 287 -36.74 -17.75 -0.79
CA THR A 287 -36.29 -16.60 -1.59
C THR A 287 -34.78 -16.57 -1.75
N LEU A 288 -34.30 -16.40 -2.98
CA LEU A 288 -32.95 -15.93 -3.25
C LEU A 288 -32.99 -14.42 -3.54
N THR A 289 -32.22 -13.64 -2.81
CA THR A 289 -32.07 -12.20 -3.03
C THR A 289 -30.63 -11.87 -3.45
N LEU A 290 -30.44 -11.18 -4.56
CA LEU A 290 -29.18 -10.58 -4.97
C LEU A 290 -29.18 -9.11 -4.58
N LEU A 291 -28.16 -8.68 -3.84
CA LEU A 291 -27.99 -7.32 -3.36
C LEU A 291 -27.28 -6.44 -4.40
N PRO A 292 -27.34 -5.10 -4.29
CA PRO A 292 -26.69 -4.20 -5.25
C PRO A 292 -25.20 -4.50 -5.48
N GLY A 293 -24.76 -4.44 -6.74
CA GLY A 293 -23.38 -4.74 -7.15
C GLY A 293 -23.02 -6.21 -7.30
N THR A 294 -23.97 -7.12 -7.04
CA THR A 294 -23.72 -8.56 -7.23
C THR A 294 -23.48 -8.88 -8.70
N ILE A 295 -22.40 -9.60 -9.01
CA ILE A 295 -22.10 -10.14 -10.34
C ILE A 295 -22.27 -11.65 -10.32
N ILE A 296 -23.12 -12.15 -11.22
CA ILE A 296 -23.34 -13.57 -11.47
C ILE A 296 -22.92 -13.90 -12.90
N LYS A 297 -22.06 -14.90 -13.05
CA LYS A 297 -21.69 -15.48 -14.35
C LYS A 297 -22.14 -16.93 -14.45
N LEU A 298 -22.76 -17.28 -15.57
CA LEU A 298 -23.27 -18.62 -15.81
C LEU A 298 -22.34 -19.41 -16.75
N THR A 299 -22.14 -20.68 -16.43
CA THR A 299 -21.46 -21.62 -17.33
C THR A 299 -22.39 -22.06 -18.47
N ASN A 300 -21.87 -22.85 -19.41
CA ASN A 300 -22.66 -23.39 -20.54
C ASN A 300 -23.90 -24.17 -20.11
N ASP A 301 -23.88 -24.75 -18.91
CA ASP A 301 -25.01 -25.49 -18.33
C ASP A 301 -25.80 -24.70 -17.27
N GLY A 302 -25.43 -23.43 -17.07
CA GLY A 302 -26.03 -22.48 -16.15
C GLY A 302 -27.53 -22.29 -16.37
N ALA A 303 -28.34 -22.69 -15.38
CA ALA A 303 -29.78 -22.49 -15.36
C ALA A 303 -30.31 -22.17 -13.94
N PHE A 304 -31.42 -21.45 -13.90
CA PHE A 304 -32.20 -21.22 -12.68
C PHE A 304 -33.57 -21.90 -12.78
N SER A 305 -33.90 -22.77 -11.82
CA SER A 305 -35.24 -23.37 -11.67
C SER A 305 -35.95 -22.76 -10.48
N VAL A 306 -36.88 -21.84 -10.73
CA VAL A 306 -37.52 -21.01 -9.71
C VAL A 306 -38.93 -21.53 -9.41
N ASN A 307 -39.07 -22.23 -8.28
CA ASN A 307 -40.37 -22.64 -7.73
C ASN A 307 -40.81 -21.78 -6.53
N GLY A 308 -39.88 -21.03 -5.94
CA GLY A 308 -40.13 -20.01 -4.91
C GLY A 308 -40.04 -18.59 -5.46
N SER A 309 -39.18 -17.77 -4.85
CA SER A 309 -38.98 -16.37 -5.24
C SER A 309 -37.51 -16.07 -5.60
N PHE A 310 -37.30 -15.33 -6.69
CA PHE A 310 -35.99 -14.79 -7.07
C PHE A 310 -36.07 -13.27 -7.14
N HIS A 311 -35.25 -12.57 -6.38
CA HIS A 311 -35.19 -11.11 -6.36
C HIS A 311 -33.77 -10.64 -6.70
N SER A 312 -33.63 -9.91 -7.79
CA SER A 312 -32.42 -9.15 -8.13
C SER A 312 -32.69 -7.68 -7.84
N LEU A 313 -31.98 -7.10 -6.86
CA LEU A 313 -32.27 -5.79 -6.29
C LEU A 313 -31.07 -4.85 -6.42
N GLY A 314 -30.78 -4.40 -7.65
CA GLY A 314 -29.76 -3.38 -7.89
C GLY A 314 -30.19 -1.97 -7.47
N ILE A 315 -29.27 -1.02 -7.62
CA ILE A 315 -29.55 0.42 -7.61
C ILE A 315 -28.86 1.07 -8.81
N ALA A 316 -29.29 2.26 -9.23
CA ALA A 316 -28.82 2.94 -10.45
C ALA A 316 -27.29 2.97 -10.62
N ASN A 317 -26.56 3.25 -9.53
CA ASN A 317 -25.09 3.35 -9.53
C ASN A 317 -24.38 2.05 -9.11
N ASN A 318 -25.13 0.98 -8.82
CA ASN A 318 -24.57 -0.31 -8.41
C ASN A 318 -25.52 -1.45 -8.80
N LYS A 319 -25.60 -1.68 -10.11
CA LYS A 319 -26.51 -2.65 -10.73
C LYS A 319 -26.12 -4.09 -10.38
N VAL A 320 -27.09 -5.00 -10.50
CA VAL A 320 -26.80 -6.44 -10.50
C VAL A 320 -26.53 -6.89 -11.93
N TYR A 321 -25.48 -7.68 -12.15
CA TYR A 321 -25.14 -8.21 -13.47
C TYR A 321 -25.32 -9.72 -13.52
N ILE A 322 -25.97 -10.21 -14.58
CA ILE A 322 -26.19 -11.63 -14.85
C ILE A 322 -25.77 -11.91 -16.30
N THR A 323 -24.64 -12.61 -16.47
CA THR A 323 -24.01 -12.73 -17.79
C THR A 323 -23.30 -14.09 -17.99
N SER A 324 -22.66 -14.26 -19.15
CA SER A 324 -21.85 -15.44 -19.51
C SER A 324 -20.54 -15.47 -18.73
N ILE A 325 -20.01 -16.66 -18.44
CA ILE A 325 -18.63 -16.81 -17.92
C ILE A 325 -17.58 -16.26 -18.89
N LYS A 326 -17.90 -16.14 -20.17
CA LYS A 326 -17.03 -15.60 -21.23
C LYS A 326 -17.13 -14.07 -21.39
N ASP A 327 -17.94 -13.40 -20.58
CA ASP A 327 -18.15 -11.95 -20.68
C ASP A 327 -17.10 -11.21 -19.85
N ASP A 328 -15.95 -10.92 -20.45
CA ASP A 328 -14.85 -10.21 -19.79
C ASP A 328 -15.18 -8.76 -19.46
N SER A 329 -16.16 -8.16 -20.17
CA SER A 329 -16.54 -6.75 -19.98
C SER A 329 -17.13 -6.47 -18.60
N ILE A 330 -17.56 -7.52 -17.88
CA ILE A 330 -18.15 -7.43 -16.55
C ILE A 330 -17.34 -8.31 -15.60
N GLY A 331 -16.63 -7.73 -14.64
CA GLY A 331 -15.93 -8.52 -13.60
C GLY A 331 -14.73 -9.33 -14.11
N GLY A 332 -14.14 -8.98 -15.27
CA GLY A 332 -12.88 -9.54 -15.78
C GLY A 332 -12.97 -10.95 -16.38
N ASP A 333 -11.82 -11.48 -16.79
CA ASP A 333 -11.68 -12.82 -17.41
C ASP A 333 -11.83 -13.93 -16.35
N THR A 334 -13.06 -14.45 -16.24
CA THR A 334 -13.45 -15.42 -15.21
C THR A 334 -13.08 -16.85 -15.59
N ASN A 335 -13.05 -17.17 -16.88
CA ASN A 335 -12.69 -18.49 -17.40
C ASN A 335 -11.21 -18.60 -17.77
N ASN A 336 -10.42 -17.57 -17.46
CA ASN A 336 -8.97 -17.49 -17.57
C ASN A 336 -8.46 -17.95 -18.94
N ASN A 337 -9.09 -17.46 -20.00
CA ASN A 337 -8.71 -17.80 -21.37
C ASN A 337 -8.31 -16.58 -22.21
N GLY A 338 -8.10 -15.44 -21.56
CA GLY A 338 -7.86 -14.15 -22.18
C GLY A 338 -8.96 -13.85 -23.20
N GLN A 339 -8.55 -13.44 -24.40
CA GLN A 339 -9.48 -13.14 -25.48
C GLN A 339 -9.85 -14.38 -26.35
N ALA A 340 -9.57 -15.60 -25.87
CA ALA A 340 -9.77 -16.82 -26.68
C ALA A 340 -11.25 -17.12 -26.96
N SER A 341 -12.17 -16.63 -26.14
CA SER A 341 -13.61 -16.72 -26.39
C SER A 341 -14.32 -15.42 -26.07
N SER A 342 -15.20 -14.96 -26.96
CA SER A 342 -16.08 -13.82 -26.71
C SER A 342 -17.48 -14.29 -26.31
N PRO A 343 -18.22 -13.51 -25.51
CA PRO A 343 -19.56 -13.88 -25.10
C PRO A 343 -20.51 -13.84 -26.30
N SER A 344 -21.46 -14.78 -26.33
CA SER A 344 -22.41 -14.91 -27.43
C SER A 344 -23.82 -15.27 -26.95
N PRO A 345 -24.89 -14.87 -27.67
CA PRO A 345 -26.23 -15.33 -27.35
C PRO A 345 -26.29 -16.85 -27.22
N ARG A 346 -27.02 -17.35 -26.21
CA ARG A 346 -27.14 -18.78 -25.86
C ARG A 346 -25.92 -19.39 -25.16
N ASP A 347 -25.07 -18.57 -24.55
CA ASP A 347 -23.96 -19.06 -23.75
C ASP A 347 -24.42 -19.78 -22.48
N TRP A 348 -25.60 -19.45 -21.93
CA TRP A 348 -26.20 -20.15 -20.80
C TRP A 348 -27.71 -20.37 -21.02
N TYR A 349 -28.35 -21.24 -20.23
CA TYR A 349 -29.73 -21.69 -20.46
C TYR A 349 -30.77 -20.61 -20.19
N LEU A 350 -31.41 -20.60 -19.01
CA LEU A 350 -32.51 -19.67 -18.72
C LEU A 350 -32.82 -19.60 -17.22
N PHE A 351 -33.59 -18.58 -16.87
CA PHE A 351 -34.44 -18.56 -15.69
C PHE A 351 -35.80 -19.17 -16.02
N PHE A 352 -36.09 -20.32 -15.44
CA PHE A 352 -37.37 -21.01 -15.55
C PHE A 352 -38.23 -20.70 -14.32
N PHE A 353 -39.27 -19.90 -14.48
CA PHE A 353 -40.23 -19.60 -13.41
C PHE A 353 -41.45 -20.53 -13.50
N SER A 354 -41.62 -21.41 -12.51
CA SER A 354 -42.76 -22.33 -12.42
C SER A 354 -44.08 -21.62 -12.08
N PRO A 355 -45.25 -22.24 -12.33
CA PRO A 355 -46.53 -21.71 -11.86
C PRO A 355 -46.53 -21.42 -10.35
N GLY A 356 -46.92 -20.20 -9.96
CA GLY A 356 -46.95 -19.73 -8.57
C GLY A 356 -45.63 -19.17 -8.03
N SER A 357 -44.54 -19.23 -8.80
CA SER A 357 -43.26 -18.59 -8.44
C SER A 357 -43.31 -17.07 -8.62
N GLN A 358 -42.35 -16.38 -7.99
CA GLN A 358 -42.18 -14.93 -8.11
C GLN A 358 -40.78 -14.58 -8.65
N GLY A 359 -40.71 -13.66 -9.60
CA GLY A 359 -39.48 -13.10 -10.11
C GLY A 359 -39.48 -11.58 -9.99
N LYS A 360 -38.37 -11.01 -9.53
CA LYS A 360 -38.15 -9.57 -9.55
C LYS A 360 -36.76 -9.26 -10.09
N PHE A 361 -36.69 -8.38 -11.08
CA PHE A 361 -35.47 -7.76 -11.59
C PHE A 361 -35.61 -6.25 -11.46
N ASP A 362 -34.75 -5.62 -10.66
CA ASP A 362 -34.70 -4.19 -10.41
C ASP A 362 -33.26 -3.75 -10.63
N GLU A 363 -33.02 -2.73 -11.48
CA GLU A 363 -31.65 -2.23 -11.78
C GLU A 363 -30.69 -3.38 -12.11
N THR A 364 -31.16 -4.31 -12.95
CA THR A 364 -30.44 -5.54 -13.31
C THR A 364 -30.09 -5.54 -14.79
N VAL A 365 -28.88 -6.01 -15.11
CA VAL A 365 -28.41 -6.21 -16.49
C VAL A 365 -28.33 -7.70 -16.78
N VAL A 366 -29.05 -8.17 -17.80
CA VAL A 366 -29.07 -9.58 -18.22
C VAL A 366 -28.56 -9.71 -19.65
N ARG A 367 -27.50 -10.51 -19.86
CA ARG A 367 -26.85 -10.68 -21.17
C ARG A 367 -26.60 -12.14 -21.56
N TYR A 368 -26.53 -12.40 -22.88
CA TYR A 368 -25.99 -13.62 -23.50
C TYR A 368 -26.68 -14.96 -23.17
N GLY A 369 -27.80 -14.96 -22.44
CA GLY A 369 -28.53 -16.18 -22.09
C GLY A 369 -29.44 -16.74 -23.17
N GLY A 370 -30.29 -17.70 -22.81
CA GLY A 370 -31.36 -18.22 -23.65
C GLY A 370 -30.98 -19.43 -24.50
N ARG A 371 -30.12 -20.32 -24.03
CA ARG A 371 -29.81 -21.59 -24.71
C ARG A 371 -31.04 -22.51 -24.72
N ASN A 372 -31.26 -23.21 -25.82
CA ASN A 372 -32.43 -24.06 -26.02
C ASN A 372 -32.46 -25.25 -25.04
N VAL A 373 -33.59 -25.41 -24.36
CA VAL A 373 -33.97 -26.63 -23.64
C VAL A 373 -35.36 -27.05 -24.12
N PHE A 374 -35.63 -28.34 -24.28
CA PHE A 374 -36.96 -28.93 -24.54
C PHE A 374 -37.53 -28.96 -25.98
N LEU A 375 -36.71 -29.03 -27.05
CA LEU A 375 -37.19 -29.20 -28.45
C LEU A 375 -38.20 -28.13 -28.92
N HIS A 376 -38.30 -27.00 -28.22
CA HIS A 376 -39.09 -25.86 -28.66
C HIS A 376 -38.24 -24.95 -29.58
N PRO A 377 -38.84 -24.36 -30.64
CA PRO A 377 -38.12 -23.47 -31.55
C PRO A 377 -37.80 -22.09 -30.94
N ASN A 378 -38.31 -21.78 -29.75
CA ASN A 378 -38.19 -20.48 -29.10
C ASN A 378 -37.15 -20.54 -27.98
N SER A 379 -36.20 -19.60 -27.98
CA SER A 379 -35.15 -19.51 -26.98
C SER A 379 -35.16 -18.15 -26.29
N SER A 380 -35.02 -18.15 -24.96
CA SER A 380 -35.13 -16.94 -24.13
C SER A 380 -34.38 -17.09 -22.81
N PRO A 381 -33.65 -16.07 -22.34
CA PRO A 381 -33.02 -16.09 -21.02
C PRO A 381 -34.05 -16.11 -19.89
N ILE A 382 -35.29 -15.65 -20.12
CA ILE A 382 -36.37 -15.65 -19.12
C ILE A 382 -37.59 -16.39 -19.68
N PHE A 383 -37.94 -17.51 -19.06
CA PHE A 383 -39.19 -18.23 -19.34
C PHE A 383 -40.13 -18.19 -18.13
N ASN A 384 -41.25 -17.48 -18.30
CA ASN A 384 -42.18 -17.18 -17.20
C ASN A 384 -43.49 -17.95 -17.27
N ARG A 385 -43.80 -18.67 -16.18
CA ARG A 385 -45.11 -19.25 -15.87
C ARG A 385 -45.69 -18.76 -14.52
N GLY A 386 -44.95 -17.90 -13.81
CA GLY A 386 -45.26 -17.35 -12.50
C GLY A 386 -45.67 -15.87 -12.55
N ASN A 387 -45.29 -15.09 -11.54
CA ASN A 387 -45.45 -13.64 -11.51
C ASN A 387 -44.08 -12.95 -11.60
N LEU A 388 -43.86 -12.19 -12.67
CA LEU A 388 -42.59 -11.54 -12.97
C LEU A 388 -42.71 -10.02 -12.95
N VAL A 389 -41.83 -9.35 -12.20
CA VAL A 389 -41.70 -7.88 -12.17
C VAL A 389 -40.32 -7.49 -12.67
N ILE A 390 -40.27 -6.63 -13.68
CA ILE A 390 -39.02 -6.07 -14.22
C ILE A 390 -39.10 -4.55 -14.14
N ARG A 391 -38.08 -3.91 -13.55
CA ARG A 391 -37.97 -2.46 -13.33
C ARG A 391 -36.55 -1.99 -13.60
N ASN A 392 -36.39 -0.83 -14.25
CA ASN A 392 -35.09 -0.15 -14.36
C ASN A 392 -33.95 -1.04 -14.91
N SER A 393 -34.29 -2.05 -15.70
CA SER A 393 -33.38 -3.15 -16.04
C SER A 393 -33.02 -3.13 -17.51
N VAL A 394 -31.88 -3.73 -17.84
CA VAL A 394 -31.36 -3.82 -19.20
C VAL A 394 -31.29 -5.28 -19.61
N PHE A 395 -31.95 -5.64 -20.70
CA PHE A 395 -31.87 -6.95 -21.32
C PHE A 395 -31.27 -6.80 -22.70
N GLU A 396 -30.13 -7.41 -22.95
CA GLU A 396 -29.42 -7.27 -24.22
C GLU A 396 -28.63 -8.51 -24.65
N HIS A 397 -28.24 -8.51 -25.91
CA HIS A 397 -27.38 -9.54 -26.53
C HIS A 397 -27.87 -10.98 -26.31
N GLY A 398 -29.17 -11.21 -26.48
CA GLY A 398 -29.72 -12.56 -26.42
C GLY A 398 -30.28 -13.06 -27.76
N PRO A 399 -30.98 -14.20 -27.74
CA PRO A 399 -31.31 -14.94 -28.94
C PRO A 399 -32.68 -14.53 -29.47
N GLU A 400 -33.62 -15.46 -29.67
CA GLU A 400 -34.92 -15.15 -30.26
C GLU A 400 -35.71 -14.13 -29.43
N GLN A 401 -35.82 -14.31 -28.11
CA GLN A 401 -36.74 -13.52 -27.27
C GLN A 401 -36.07 -13.09 -25.96
N ALA A 402 -36.26 -11.86 -25.50
CA ALA A 402 -35.75 -11.46 -24.18
C ALA A 402 -36.59 -12.05 -23.03
N LEU A 403 -37.92 -12.04 -23.19
CA LEU A 403 -38.87 -12.64 -22.26
C LEU A 403 -39.87 -13.53 -23.01
N TRP A 404 -39.94 -14.80 -22.63
CA TRP A 404 -40.99 -15.73 -23.05
C TRP A 404 -42.02 -15.93 -21.94
N GLN A 405 -43.24 -15.48 -22.19
CA GLN A 405 -44.39 -15.56 -21.30
C GLN A 405 -45.38 -16.66 -21.72
N ASP A 406 -45.55 -17.69 -20.88
CA ASP A 406 -46.43 -18.85 -21.12
C ASP A 406 -47.69 -18.86 -20.24
N ALA A 407 -47.55 -18.52 -18.95
CA ALA A 407 -48.66 -18.49 -17.99
C ALA A 407 -48.39 -17.52 -16.84
N GLY A 408 -49.40 -17.19 -16.04
CA GLY A 408 -49.26 -16.22 -14.95
C GLY A 408 -49.22 -14.79 -15.47
N SER A 409 -48.35 -13.95 -14.92
CA SER A 409 -48.27 -12.53 -15.24
C SER A 409 -46.86 -11.98 -15.36
N PHE A 410 -46.69 -10.92 -16.16
CA PHE A 410 -45.54 -10.03 -16.08
C PHE A 410 -45.96 -8.57 -15.93
N ASP A 411 -45.08 -7.79 -15.31
CA ASP A 411 -45.17 -6.35 -15.22
C ASP A 411 -43.77 -5.78 -15.48
N VAL A 412 -43.60 -5.09 -16.61
CA VAL A 412 -42.31 -4.61 -17.10
C VAL A 412 -42.38 -3.10 -17.23
N ALA A 413 -41.55 -2.38 -16.48
CA ALA A 413 -41.55 -0.93 -16.55
C ALA A 413 -40.16 -0.33 -16.52
N SER A 414 -40.01 0.84 -17.14
CA SER A 414 -38.77 1.61 -17.10
C SER A 414 -37.54 0.76 -17.42
N SER A 415 -37.61 -0.14 -18.38
CA SER A 415 -36.52 -1.06 -18.75
C SER A 415 -36.17 -0.95 -20.24
N SER A 416 -35.01 -1.45 -20.63
CA SER A 416 -34.58 -1.50 -22.03
C SER A 416 -34.37 -2.93 -22.55
N PHE A 417 -34.73 -3.14 -23.82
CA PHE A 417 -34.62 -4.42 -24.52
C PHE A 417 -33.97 -4.19 -25.89
N SER A 418 -32.83 -4.83 -26.13
CA SER A 418 -32.08 -4.64 -27.37
C SER A 418 -31.35 -5.89 -27.85
N ASN A 419 -31.04 -5.96 -29.14
CA ASN A 419 -30.28 -7.06 -29.74
C ASN A 419 -30.95 -8.44 -29.56
N TYR A 420 -32.27 -8.50 -29.73
CA TYR A 420 -33.07 -9.74 -29.80
C TYR A 420 -33.87 -9.77 -31.10
N ASN A 421 -34.37 -10.96 -31.48
CA ASN A 421 -35.36 -11.02 -32.56
C ASN A 421 -36.73 -10.48 -32.11
N THR A 422 -37.08 -10.67 -30.84
CA THR A 422 -38.32 -10.18 -30.24
C THR A 422 -38.05 -9.74 -28.81
N GLY A 423 -38.62 -8.62 -28.37
CA GLY A 423 -38.50 -8.18 -26.98
C GLY A 423 -39.26 -9.12 -26.05
N ILE A 424 -40.60 -9.06 -26.11
CA ILE A 424 -41.49 -9.89 -25.29
C ILE A 424 -42.35 -10.77 -26.19
N TYR A 425 -42.32 -12.08 -25.97
CA TYR A 425 -43.17 -13.05 -26.66
C TYR A 425 -44.19 -13.66 -25.71
N LEU A 426 -45.47 -13.58 -26.07
CA LEU A 426 -46.58 -14.12 -25.28
C LEU A 426 -47.29 -15.25 -26.03
N GLN A 427 -47.51 -16.37 -25.34
CA GLN A 427 -48.43 -17.43 -25.77
C GLN A 427 -49.58 -17.69 -24.78
N GLY A 428 -49.46 -17.19 -23.54
CA GLY A 428 -50.52 -17.25 -22.53
C GLY A 428 -50.23 -16.32 -21.33
N GLY A 429 -51.16 -16.23 -20.39
CA GLY A 429 -51.08 -15.29 -19.25
C GLY A 429 -51.57 -13.88 -19.56
N THR A 430 -51.16 -12.92 -18.75
CA THR A 430 -51.49 -11.49 -18.86
C THR A 430 -50.24 -10.63 -18.58
N GLY A 431 -50.19 -9.39 -19.05
CA GLY A 431 -49.14 -8.50 -18.58
C GLY A 431 -49.25 -7.06 -19.06
N VAL A 432 -48.38 -6.24 -18.48
CA VAL A 432 -48.28 -4.80 -18.74
C VAL A 432 -46.82 -4.47 -19.01
N ALA A 433 -46.57 -3.63 -20.01
CA ALA A 433 -45.27 -3.05 -20.32
C ALA A 433 -45.41 -1.53 -20.48
N HIS A 434 -44.77 -0.70 -19.66
CA HIS A 434 -44.84 0.76 -19.83
C HIS A 434 -43.54 1.49 -19.48
N GLY A 435 -43.25 2.63 -20.11
CA GLY A 435 -42.03 3.40 -19.86
C GLY A 435 -40.74 2.72 -20.34
N ASN A 436 -40.84 1.68 -21.17
CA ASN A 436 -39.69 0.90 -21.64
C ASN A 436 -39.13 1.43 -22.95
N SER A 437 -37.91 1.02 -23.29
CA SER A 437 -37.27 1.26 -24.58
C SER A 437 -36.99 -0.05 -25.30
N PHE A 438 -37.63 -0.24 -26.45
CA PHE A 438 -37.31 -1.30 -27.40
C PHE A 438 -36.50 -0.67 -28.53
N PHE A 439 -35.28 -1.16 -28.75
CA PHE A 439 -34.42 -0.70 -29.85
C PHE A 439 -33.54 -1.84 -30.36
N ASN A 440 -33.12 -1.76 -31.62
CA ASN A 440 -32.35 -2.83 -32.27
C ASN A 440 -32.99 -4.24 -32.11
N ILE A 441 -34.29 -4.34 -32.31
CA ILE A 441 -35.07 -5.59 -32.29
C ILE A 441 -35.42 -6.00 -33.72
N ALA A 442 -35.17 -7.26 -34.09
CA ALA A 442 -35.26 -7.68 -35.50
C ALA A 442 -36.69 -7.81 -36.04
N TYR A 443 -37.67 -8.23 -35.23
CA TYR A 443 -39.03 -8.49 -35.68
C TYR A 443 -40.09 -7.73 -34.89
N TYR A 444 -40.31 -8.08 -33.62
CA TYR A 444 -41.41 -7.52 -32.81
C TYR A 444 -40.92 -7.04 -31.46
N GLY A 445 -41.33 -5.85 -31.03
CA GLY A 445 -41.08 -5.40 -29.67
C GLY A 445 -41.91 -6.23 -28.69
N ILE A 446 -43.18 -6.44 -29.02
CA ILE A 446 -44.07 -7.41 -28.36
C ILE A 446 -44.81 -8.24 -29.43
N ASP A 447 -44.64 -9.56 -29.39
CA ASP A 447 -45.40 -10.54 -30.18
C ASP A 447 -46.33 -11.37 -29.28
N ASN A 448 -47.62 -11.01 -29.31
CA ASN A 448 -48.68 -11.64 -28.53
C ASN A 448 -49.50 -12.62 -29.39
N LYS A 449 -49.31 -13.92 -29.13
CA LYS A 449 -50.11 -15.03 -29.68
C LYS A 449 -51.28 -15.44 -28.79
N SER A 450 -51.44 -14.81 -27.62
CA SER A 450 -52.52 -15.11 -26.68
C SER A 450 -53.81 -14.34 -27.01
N ALA A 451 -54.90 -14.72 -26.33
CA ALA A 451 -56.19 -14.02 -26.41
C ALA A 451 -56.27 -12.79 -25.49
N SER A 452 -55.38 -12.67 -24.51
CA SER A 452 -55.34 -11.55 -23.56
C SER A 452 -54.71 -10.33 -24.23
N VAL A 453 -55.27 -9.14 -24.02
CA VAL A 453 -54.64 -7.88 -24.46
C VAL A 453 -53.49 -7.53 -23.51
N VAL A 454 -52.33 -7.17 -24.06
CA VAL A 454 -51.20 -6.61 -23.31
C VAL A 454 -51.31 -5.09 -23.35
N ASP A 455 -51.30 -4.45 -22.19
CA ASP A 455 -51.18 -2.99 -22.10
C ASP A 455 -49.71 -2.62 -22.27
N ALA A 456 -49.39 -2.03 -23.41
CA ALA A 456 -48.04 -1.66 -23.86
C ALA A 456 -47.93 -0.16 -24.17
N ARG A 457 -48.74 0.67 -23.51
CA ARG A 457 -48.72 2.12 -23.68
C ARG A 457 -47.48 2.73 -23.04
N ASP A 458 -47.13 3.94 -23.48
CA ASP A 458 -46.02 4.72 -22.96
C ASP A 458 -44.65 4.03 -23.10
N ASN A 459 -44.44 3.22 -24.14
CA ASN A 459 -43.12 2.68 -24.50
C ASN A 459 -42.51 3.42 -25.71
N TRP A 460 -41.19 3.41 -25.80
CA TRP A 460 -40.43 3.77 -26.99
C TRP A 460 -40.20 2.54 -27.87
N TRP A 461 -40.41 2.70 -29.18
CA TRP A 461 -40.35 1.61 -30.15
C TRP A 461 -39.25 1.80 -31.19
N GLY A 462 -38.20 2.56 -30.86
CA GLY A 462 -37.09 2.85 -31.77
C GLY A 462 -37.32 4.02 -32.73
N ASP A 463 -38.53 4.58 -32.79
CA ASP A 463 -38.87 5.74 -33.64
C ASP A 463 -40.05 6.54 -33.06
N ALA A 464 -40.03 7.86 -33.24
CA ALA A 464 -41.05 8.79 -32.73
C ALA A 464 -42.43 8.58 -33.37
N SER A 465 -42.49 8.00 -34.57
CA SER A 465 -43.73 7.58 -35.24
C SER A 465 -44.40 6.36 -34.59
N GLY A 466 -43.76 5.74 -33.60
CA GLY A 466 -44.29 4.59 -32.87
C GLY A 466 -44.12 3.27 -33.61
N PRO A 467 -44.68 2.18 -33.05
CA PRO A 467 -44.48 0.85 -33.61
C PRO A 467 -45.29 0.66 -34.89
N PHE A 468 -44.78 -0.12 -35.82
CA PHE A 468 -45.57 -0.54 -36.98
C PHE A 468 -46.69 -1.52 -36.56
N HIS A 469 -47.94 -1.22 -36.94
CA HIS A 469 -49.05 -2.18 -36.89
C HIS A 469 -49.92 -2.06 -38.16
N PRO A 470 -50.21 -3.15 -38.89
CA PRO A 470 -50.84 -3.09 -40.22
C PRO A 470 -52.15 -2.31 -40.31
N THR A 471 -52.94 -2.26 -39.23
CA THR A 471 -54.25 -1.60 -39.19
C THR A 471 -54.37 -0.46 -38.17
N LEU A 472 -53.49 -0.41 -37.17
CA LEU A 472 -53.59 0.53 -36.05
C LEU A 472 -52.54 1.64 -36.12
N ASN A 473 -51.40 1.40 -36.80
CA ASN A 473 -50.37 2.39 -37.09
C ASN A 473 -49.57 1.98 -38.33
N ALA A 474 -50.22 2.00 -39.51
CA ALA A 474 -49.62 1.52 -40.76
C ALA A 474 -48.47 2.39 -41.29
N THR A 475 -48.30 3.60 -40.73
CA THR A 475 -47.23 4.56 -41.07
C THR A 475 -46.08 4.58 -40.06
N GLY A 476 -46.19 3.87 -38.94
CA GLY A 476 -45.12 3.79 -37.95
C GLY A 476 -43.88 3.11 -38.54
N THR A 477 -42.71 3.71 -38.34
CA THR A 477 -41.41 3.18 -38.77
C THR A 477 -40.63 2.52 -37.63
N GLY A 478 -41.14 2.59 -36.40
CA GLY A 478 -40.60 1.87 -35.26
C GLY A 478 -40.84 0.36 -35.32
N ILE A 479 -40.29 -0.34 -34.33
CA ILE A 479 -40.34 -1.80 -34.20
C ILE A 479 -41.79 -2.29 -34.19
N SER A 480 -42.07 -3.38 -34.92
CA SER A 480 -43.45 -3.87 -35.07
C SER A 480 -44.04 -4.43 -33.78
N VAL A 481 -45.36 -4.42 -33.69
CA VAL A 481 -46.14 -5.11 -32.65
C VAL A 481 -47.22 -5.99 -33.29
N SER A 482 -47.61 -7.08 -32.63
CA SER A 482 -48.68 -7.95 -33.11
C SER A 482 -50.08 -7.42 -32.76
N ASN A 483 -51.12 -8.14 -33.20
CA ASN A 483 -52.47 -7.94 -32.67
C ASN A 483 -52.51 -8.19 -31.14
N ASN A 484 -53.55 -7.69 -30.48
CA ASN A 484 -53.77 -7.79 -29.02
C ASN A 484 -52.68 -7.11 -28.16
N VAL A 485 -52.05 -6.06 -28.69
CA VAL A 485 -51.12 -5.18 -27.96
C VAL A 485 -51.68 -3.77 -28.02
N ASP A 486 -51.96 -3.16 -26.87
CA ASP A 486 -52.40 -1.75 -26.79
C ASP A 486 -51.17 -0.86 -26.61
N PHE A 487 -50.76 -0.16 -27.67
CA PHE A 487 -49.51 0.61 -27.71
C PHE A 487 -49.74 2.13 -27.86
N VAL A 488 -50.99 2.60 -27.72
CA VAL A 488 -51.35 4.02 -27.91
C VAL A 488 -51.84 4.64 -26.59
N PRO A 489 -51.21 5.71 -26.08
CA PRO A 489 -50.07 6.43 -26.67
C PRO A 489 -48.74 5.67 -26.56
N TRP A 490 -47.77 6.05 -27.40
CA TRP A 490 -46.36 5.64 -27.32
C TRP A 490 -45.48 6.86 -27.02
N LEU A 491 -44.23 6.63 -26.60
CA LEU A 491 -43.26 7.71 -26.36
C LEU A 491 -42.70 8.26 -27.67
N GLY A 492 -42.61 9.59 -27.79
CA GLY A 492 -42.02 10.26 -28.95
C GLY A 492 -40.49 10.41 -28.89
N TYR A 493 -39.86 9.95 -27.81
CA TYR A 493 -38.42 9.96 -27.59
C TYR A 493 -38.03 8.70 -26.78
N ASP A 494 -36.75 8.32 -26.83
CA ASP A 494 -36.23 7.22 -26.02
C ASP A 494 -36.05 7.67 -24.56
N PRO A 495 -36.75 7.08 -23.57
CA PRO A 495 -36.59 7.43 -22.16
C PRO A 495 -35.21 7.07 -21.59
N PHE A 496 -34.41 6.25 -22.31
CA PHE A 496 -33.04 5.87 -21.96
C PHE A 496 -31.99 6.48 -22.89
N SER A 497 -32.39 7.26 -23.90
CA SER A 497 -31.41 8.14 -24.54
C SER A 497 -31.09 9.24 -23.55
N SER A 498 -30.07 9.02 -22.74
CA SER A 498 -29.39 10.13 -22.12
C SER A 498 -28.86 10.97 -23.29
N THR A 499 -29.47 12.13 -23.50
CA THR A 499 -28.62 13.30 -23.66
C THR A 499 -27.98 13.53 -22.29
N THR A 500 -27.07 12.63 -21.90
CA THR A 500 -25.98 13.02 -21.02
C THR A 500 -25.37 14.19 -21.78
N PRO A 501 -25.16 15.36 -21.15
CA PRO A 501 -24.08 16.21 -21.62
C PRO A 501 -22.89 15.27 -21.82
N ALA A 502 -22.26 15.26 -23.00
CA ALA A 502 -21.07 14.43 -23.20
C ALA A 502 -20.12 14.78 -22.04
N LEU A 503 -19.90 13.84 -21.11
CA LEU A 503 -18.91 14.04 -20.06
C LEU A 503 -17.59 14.22 -20.80
N THR A 504 -16.95 15.37 -20.63
CA THR A 504 -15.62 15.57 -21.17
C THR A 504 -14.72 14.49 -20.56
N PRO A 505 -14.01 13.68 -21.36
CA PRO A 505 -13.19 12.61 -20.84
C PRO A 505 -12.08 13.17 -19.94
N VAL A 506 -11.86 12.53 -18.80
CA VAL A 506 -10.87 12.95 -17.79
C VAL A 506 -9.61 12.10 -17.89
N ILE A 507 -8.43 12.71 -17.81
CA ILE A 507 -7.15 12.01 -17.71
C ILE A 507 -6.51 12.33 -16.35
N ILE A 508 -6.20 11.28 -15.57
CA ILE A 508 -5.44 11.38 -14.32
C ILE A 508 -3.95 11.16 -14.63
N ILE A 509 -3.12 12.11 -14.19
CA ILE A 509 -1.68 12.14 -14.42
C ILE A 509 -0.98 12.14 -13.05
N PRO A 510 -0.25 11.07 -12.70
CA PRO A 510 0.43 10.95 -11.40
C PRO A 510 1.67 11.86 -11.32
N GLY A 511 2.21 11.98 -10.11
CA GLY A 511 3.51 12.61 -9.85
C GLY A 511 4.69 11.66 -9.98
N ILE A 512 5.86 12.15 -9.53
CA ILE A 512 7.03 11.29 -9.32
C ILE A 512 6.63 10.12 -8.43
N ILE A 513 7.23 8.94 -8.66
CA ILE A 513 6.95 7.68 -7.95
C ILE A 513 5.49 7.18 -7.99
N GLY A 514 4.58 7.81 -8.75
CA GLY A 514 3.14 7.50 -8.76
C GLY A 514 2.69 6.46 -9.79
N THR A 515 3.64 5.77 -10.45
CA THR A 515 3.39 4.72 -11.45
C THR A 515 4.10 3.44 -11.02
N GLU A 516 3.41 2.31 -11.12
CA GLU A 516 4.03 0.99 -10.94
C GLU A 516 5.04 0.72 -12.07
N LEU A 517 6.21 0.20 -11.74
CA LEU A 517 7.21 -0.21 -12.72
C LEU A 517 7.46 -1.71 -12.60
N TYR A 518 7.56 -2.39 -13.74
CA TYR A 518 7.80 -3.84 -13.83
C TYR A 518 9.03 -4.14 -14.67
N ASN A 519 9.74 -5.21 -14.32
CA ASN A 519 10.75 -5.82 -15.17
C ASN A 519 10.29 -7.24 -15.54
N GLY A 520 9.69 -7.40 -16.72
CA GLY A 520 8.96 -8.63 -17.04
C GLY A 520 7.71 -8.76 -16.17
N ASN A 521 7.63 -9.82 -15.35
CA ASN A 521 6.50 -10.03 -14.45
C ASN A 521 6.76 -9.54 -13.02
N ASP A 522 7.97 -9.06 -12.73
CA ASP A 522 8.38 -8.69 -11.37
C ASP A 522 8.08 -7.21 -11.14
N LEU A 523 7.30 -6.91 -10.10
CA LEU A 523 7.06 -5.54 -9.65
C LEU A 523 8.37 -5.01 -9.04
N ILE A 524 8.91 -3.93 -9.59
CA ILE A 524 10.15 -3.31 -9.10
C ILE A 524 9.90 -1.97 -8.42
N TRP A 525 8.71 -1.39 -8.57
CA TRP A 525 8.26 -0.21 -7.83
C TRP A 525 6.73 -0.17 -7.71
N PRO A 526 6.14 0.01 -6.51
CA PRO A 526 6.74 -0.06 -5.17
C PRO A 526 6.62 -1.48 -4.58
N ASP A 527 7.68 -2.28 -4.62
CA ASP A 527 7.68 -3.62 -4.00
C ASP A 527 8.07 -3.55 -2.51
N LEU A 528 7.07 -3.29 -1.66
CA LEU A 528 7.27 -3.21 -0.21
C LEU A 528 7.65 -4.56 0.44
N ALA A 529 7.33 -5.68 -0.21
CA ALA A 529 7.68 -7.00 0.31
C ALA A 529 9.17 -7.27 0.13
N GLU A 530 9.71 -6.94 -1.04
CA GLU A 530 11.16 -6.98 -1.28
C GLU A 530 11.89 -5.94 -0.44
N MET A 531 11.37 -4.70 -0.28
CA MET A 531 11.99 -3.70 0.62
C MET A 531 12.05 -4.18 2.08
N PHE A 532 11.04 -4.92 2.53
CA PHE A 532 11.05 -5.51 3.87
C PHE A 532 12.07 -6.64 4.02
N ASN A 533 12.38 -7.38 2.94
CA ASN A 533 13.24 -8.56 2.96
C ASN A 533 14.72 -8.23 2.69
N ASP A 534 15.00 -7.30 1.79
CA ASP A 534 16.34 -6.82 1.47
C ASP A 534 16.66 -5.57 2.29
N VAL A 535 17.34 -5.75 3.42
CA VAL A 535 17.69 -4.68 4.37
C VAL A 535 18.45 -3.50 3.75
N ASN A 536 19.05 -3.66 2.57
CA ASN A 536 19.75 -2.57 1.87
C ASN A 536 19.09 -2.15 0.56
N ASP A 537 17.93 -2.72 0.20
CA ASP A 537 17.20 -2.41 -1.04
C ASP A 537 18.06 -2.48 -2.33
N ASN A 538 19.03 -3.40 -2.41
CA ASN A 538 19.94 -3.47 -3.57
C ASN A 538 19.17 -3.72 -4.87
N PHE A 539 18.04 -4.43 -4.79
CA PHE A 539 17.17 -4.68 -5.92
C PHE A 539 16.64 -3.38 -6.57
N LEU A 540 16.47 -2.29 -5.80
CA LEU A 540 16.06 -1.00 -6.35
C LEU A 540 17.16 -0.45 -7.26
N THR A 541 18.41 -0.38 -6.80
CA THR A 541 19.52 0.09 -7.64
C THR A 541 19.71 -0.83 -8.86
N ASP A 542 19.64 -2.14 -8.68
CA ASP A 542 19.83 -3.11 -9.77
C ASP A 542 18.79 -2.97 -10.89
N ASN A 543 17.55 -2.57 -10.56
CA ASN A 543 16.47 -2.43 -11.53
C ASN A 543 16.23 -0.99 -11.99
N LEU A 544 16.37 0.00 -11.10
CA LEU A 544 15.93 1.38 -11.33
C LEU A 544 17.05 2.36 -11.69
N SER A 545 18.31 1.94 -11.69
CA SER A 545 19.43 2.82 -12.05
C SER A 545 19.39 3.28 -13.50
N LEU A 546 19.83 4.52 -13.71
CA LEU A 546 19.96 5.15 -15.01
C LEU A 546 21.44 5.38 -15.35
N ASP A 547 21.74 5.39 -16.64
CA ASP A 547 23.07 5.71 -17.13
C ASP A 547 23.35 7.22 -17.00
N PRO A 548 24.61 7.68 -17.17
CA PRO A 548 24.94 9.09 -17.04
C PRO A 548 24.23 10.04 -18.04
N GLY A 549 23.57 9.50 -19.07
CA GLY A 549 22.73 10.25 -20.01
C GLY A 549 21.27 10.37 -19.57
N GLY A 550 20.86 9.67 -18.50
CA GLY A 550 19.48 9.63 -18.02
C GLY A 550 18.64 8.50 -18.62
N ASP A 551 19.26 7.59 -19.38
CA ASP A 551 18.58 6.45 -19.99
C ASP A 551 18.55 5.26 -19.03
N SER A 552 17.48 4.46 -19.08
CA SER A 552 17.35 3.25 -18.24
C SER A 552 18.42 2.21 -18.57
N LEU A 553 19.16 1.75 -17.55
CA LEU A 553 20.11 0.64 -17.70
C LEU A 553 19.41 -0.70 -17.98
N VAL A 554 18.14 -0.81 -17.58
CA VAL A 554 17.28 -1.96 -17.86
C VAL A 554 16.34 -1.60 -19.01
N SER A 555 16.51 -2.25 -20.15
CA SER A 555 15.74 -1.98 -21.38
C SER A 555 14.35 -2.62 -21.43
N THR A 556 13.97 -3.37 -20.39
CA THR A 556 12.74 -4.17 -20.29
C THR A 556 11.73 -3.60 -19.30
N ILE A 557 11.91 -2.36 -18.85
CA ILE A 557 10.98 -1.75 -17.89
C ILE A 557 9.67 -1.41 -18.60
N GLU A 558 8.57 -1.89 -18.01
CA GLU A 558 7.22 -1.66 -18.47
C GLU A 558 6.43 -0.88 -17.40
N ASN A 559 5.59 0.06 -17.85
CA ASN A 559 4.73 0.84 -16.96
C ASN A 559 3.48 0.01 -16.62
N GLY A 560 3.23 -0.18 -15.33
CA GLY A 560 1.99 -0.75 -14.81
C GLY A 560 0.89 0.31 -14.70
N HIS A 561 0.13 0.26 -13.61
CA HIS A 561 -0.94 1.22 -13.38
C HIS A 561 -0.46 2.47 -12.63
N VAL A 562 -1.28 3.52 -12.68
CA VAL A 562 -1.16 4.62 -11.72
C VAL A 562 -1.47 4.06 -10.34
N ILE A 563 -0.59 4.28 -9.38
CA ILE A 563 -0.72 3.73 -8.03
C ILE A 563 -1.93 4.36 -7.34
N ASP A 564 -3.01 3.60 -7.18
CA ASP A 564 -4.22 4.07 -6.51
C ASP A 564 -4.21 3.78 -5.00
N GLU A 565 -3.59 2.68 -4.61
CA GLU A 565 -3.40 2.24 -3.24
C GLU A 565 -2.14 1.34 -3.11
N VAL A 566 -1.41 1.50 -2.01
CA VAL A 566 -0.28 0.62 -1.63
C VAL A 566 -0.61 -0.02 -0.28
N ARG A 567 -0.54 -1.35 -0.24
CA ARG A 567 -0.77 -2.15 0.96
C ARG A 567 0.48 -2.98 1.27
N PHE A 568 0.79 -3.11 2.55
CA PHE A 568 1.85 -3.97 3.03
C PHE A 568 1.28 -5.02 3.98
N VAL A 569 1.58 -6.29 3.71
CA VAL A 569 1.19 -7.39 4.57
C VAL A 569 2.36 -7.72 5.49
N ILE A 570 2.22 -7.48 6.80
CA ILE A 570 3.30 -7.83 7.74
C ILE A 570 3.46 -9.35 7.75
N PRO A 571 4.58 -9.93 7.30
CA PRO A 571 4.69 -11.38 7.06
C PRO A 571 4.49 -12.24 8.32
N ILE A 572 4.81 -11.67 9.50
CA ILE A 572 4.81 -12.41 10.78
C ILE A 572 3.41 -12.48 11.41
N VAL A 573 2.57 -11.46 11.21
CA VAL A 573 1.23 -11.34 11.84
C VAL A 573 0.09 -11.31 10.82
N ASN A 574 0.41 -11.29 9.52
CA ASN A 574 -0.52 -11.16 8.38
C ASN A 574 -1.61 -10.11 8.61
N LYS A 575 -1.18 -9.02 9.21
CA LYS A 575 -1.97 -7.81 9.31
C LYS A 575 -1.63 -7.00 8.08
N GLU A 576 -2.62 -6.81 7.23
CA GLU A 576 -2.53 -5.87 6.14
C GLU A 576 -2.58 -4.45 6.71
N ILE A 577 -1.62 -3.63 6.30
CA ILE A 577 -1.54 -2.21 6.62
C ILE A 577 -1.63 -1.46 5.30
N GLN A 578 -2.60 -0.56 5.22
CA GLN A 578 -2.65 0.44 4.16
C GLN A 578 -1.50 1.42 4.39
N VAL A 579 -0.58 1.50 3.44
CA VAL A 579 0.62 2.34 3.53
C VAL A 579 0.38 3.70 2.87
N LEU A 580 -0.25 3.71 1.68
CA LEU A 580 -0.58 4.93 0.94
C LEU A 580 -1.89 4.73 0.15
N ILE A 581 -2.71 5.77 0.00
CA ILE A 581 -3.90 5.79 -0.89
C ILE A 581 -3.96 7.03 -1.80
N PRO A 582 -3.07 7.15 -2.80
CA PRO A 582 -2.96 8.36 -3.62
C PRO A 582 -4.22 8.70 -4.42
N PHE A 583 -4.79 7.73 -5.15
CA PHE A 583 -5.89 7.99 -6.10
C PHE A 583 -7.17 7.18 -5.85
N LYS A 584 -7.14 6.12 -5.04
CA LYS A 584 -8.28 5.20 -4.89
C LYS A 584 -9.58 5.91 -4.46
N PRO A 585 -9.60 6.74 -3.42
CA PRO A 585 -10.80 7.53 -3.08
C PRO A 585 -11.27 8.50 -4.16
N LEU A 586 -10.37 9.16 -4.90
CA LEU A 586 -10.74 10.06 -6.00
C LEU A 586 -11.39 9.28 -7.15
N ILE A 587 -10.80 8.15 -7.54
CA ILE A 587 -11.33 7.26 -8.59
C ILE A 587 -12.73 6.77 -8.20
N ASN A 588 -12.92 6.31 -6.97
CA ASN A 588 -14.25 5.89 -6.48
C ASN A 588 -15.29 7.03 -6.58
N SER A 589 -14.86 8.26 -6.32
CA SER A 589 -15.72 9.46 -6.40
C SER A 589 -16.10 9.78 -7.85
N LEU A 590 -15.15 9.69 -8.79
CA LEU A 590 -15.40 9.82 -10.23
C LEU A 590 -16.39 8.75 -10.72
N THR A 591 -16.19 7.48 -10.34
CA THR A 591 -17.09 6.39 -10.72
C THR A 591 -18.50 6.57 -10.16
N THR A 592 -18.62 7.11 -8.95
CA THR A 592 -19.92 7.39 -8.32
C THR A 592 -20.77 8.39 -9.13
N VAL A 593 -20.13 9.34 -9.82
CA VAL A 593 -20.82 10.35 -10.64
C VAL A 593 -20.91 9.97 -12.13
N GLY A 594 -20.55 8.73 -12.49
CA GLY A 594 -20.77 8.18 -13.82
C GLY A 594 -19.55 8.15 -14.74
N TYR A 595 -18.34 8.47 -14.24
CA TYR A 595 -17.12 8.21 -15.00
C TYR A 595 -16.76 6.72 -15.01
N VAL A 596 -16.45 6.15 -16.17
CA VAL A 596 -16.13 4.74 -16.37
C VAL A 596 -14.71 4.61 -16.90
N ILE A 597 -13.94 3.68 -16.33
CA ILE A 597 -12.53 3.50 -16.66
C ILE A 597 -12.40 3.09 -18.13
N ASN A 598 -11.43 3.69 -18.82
CA ASN A 598 -11.19 3.48 -20.25
C ASN A 598 -12.37 3.82 -21.16
N GLU A 599 -13.38 4.54 -20.68
CA GLU A 599 -14.50 5.02 -21.49
C GLU A 599 -14.68 6.53 -21.35
N THR A 600 -14.80 7.03 -20.11
CA THR A 600 -14.97 8.47 -19.82
C THR A 600 -13.95 9.00 -18.82
N TYR A 601 -13.21 8.14 -18.10
CA TYR A 601 -11.96 8.54 -17.47
C TYR A 601 -10.82 7.58 -17.81
N PHE A 602 -9.61 8.10 -17.83
CA PHE A 602 -8.39 7.43 -18.23
C PHE A 602 -7.26 7.78 -17.26
N THR A 603 -6.24 6.94 -17.20
CA THR A 603 -4.99 7.22 -16.48
C THR A 603 -3.84 7.33 -17.47
N PHE A 604 -2.79 8.06 -17.08
CA PHE A 604 -1.54 8.17 -17.83
C PHE A 604 -0.36 7.73 -16.95
N PRO A 605 -0.14 6.41 -16.77
CA PRO A 605 1.07 5.91 -16.13
C PRO A 605 2.28 6.18 -17.04
N TYR A 606 3.36 6.68 -16.45
CA TYR A 606 4.63 6.92 -17.12
C TYR A 606 5.82 6.58 -16.22
N ASP A 607 6.97 6.32 -16.82
CA ASP A 607 8.22 6.09 -16.08
C ASP A 607 8.69 7.39 -15.45
N TRP A 608 8.45 7.52 -14.16
CA TRP A 608 8.65 8.74 -13.40
C TRP A 608 10.12 9.12 -13.20
N ARG A 609 11.07 8.31 -13.68
CA ARG A 609 12.51 8.57 -13.58
C ARG A 609 13.04 9.35 -14.78
N LEU A 610 12.38 9.24 -15.93
CA LEU A 610 12.89 9.66 -17.24
C LEU A 610 12.53 11.10 -17.57
N ASP A 611 13.19 11.64 -18.60
CA ASP A 611 13.02 13.00 -19.12
C ASP A 611 11.54 13.32 -19.46
N LEU A 612 11.05 14.44 -18.92
CA LEU A 612 9.68 14.88 -19.15
C LEU A 612 9.44 15.34 -20.60
N ASP A 613 10.46 15.82 -21.32
CA ASP A 613 10.36 16.21 -22.74
C ASP A 613 10.03 15.00 -23.63
N GLU A 614 10.57 13.83 -23.30
CA GLU A 614 10.24 12.59 -23.99
C GLU A 614 8.85 12.07 -23.55
N THR A 615 8.52 12.25 -22.28
CA THR A 615 7.22 11.83 -21.71
C THR A 615 6.05 12.64 -22.30
N VAL A 616 6.24 13.93 -22.65
CA VAL A 616 5.21 14.77 -23.29
C VAL A 616 4.70 14.16 -24.59
N LYS A 617 5.57 13.52 -25.37
CA LYS A 617 5.20 12.88 -26.64
C LYS A 617 4.23 11.73 -26.41
N LEU A 618 4.45 10.94 -25.35
CA LEU A 618 3.57 9.85 -24.91
C LEU A 618 2.24 10.38 -24.39
N LEU A 619 2.27 11.48 -23.62
CA LEU A 619 1.05 12.13 -23.13
C LEU A 619 0.19 12.66 -24.30
N ASN A 620 0.82 13.29 -25.29
CA ASN A 620 0.12 13.73 -26.49
C ASN A 620 -0.52 12.57 -27.26
N GLN A 621 0.20 11.44 -27.41
CA GLN A 621 -0.38 10.24 -28.01
C GLN A 621 -1.62 9.77 -27.23
N LYS A 622 -1.52 9.69 -25.89
CA LYS A 622 -2.64 9.28 -25.05
C LYS A 622 -3.86 10.20 -25.20
N ILE A 623 -3.66 11.51 -25.26
CA ILE A 623 -4.74 12.49 -25.44
C ILE A 623 -5.45 12.29 -26.78
N GLU A 624 -4.70 12.10 -27.86
CA GLU A 624 -5.27 11.88 -29.19
C GLU A 624 -5.99 10.52 -29.30
N GLU A 625 -5.48 9.49 -28.63
CA GLU A 625 -6.18 8.19 -28.48
C GLU A 625 -7.52 8.37 -27.75
N VAL A 626 -7.53 9.07 -26.61
CA VAL A 626 -8.74 9.33 -25.81
C VAL A 626 -9.77 10.13 -26.63
N LYS A 627 -9.35 11.20 -27.30
CA LYS A 627 -10.24 12.00 -28.16
C LYS A 627 -10.83 11.17 -29.30
N THR A 628 -10.00 10.33 -29.92
CA THR A 628 -10.45 9.43 -31.00
C THR A 628 -11.45 8.40 -30.48
N GLN A 629 -11.16 7.77 -29.34
CA GLN A 629 -11.99 6.73 -28.74
C GLN A 629 -13.35 7.27 -28.28
N THR A 630 -13.36 8.46 -27.66
CA THR A 630 -14.57 9.05 -27.07
C THR A 630 -15.37 9.90 -28.05
N GLY A 631 -14.75 10.29 -29.17
CA GLY A 631 -15.30 11.29 -30.09
C GLY A 631 -15.31 12.72 -29.52
N SER A 632 -14.72 12.93 -28.33
CA SER A 632 -14.60 14.26 -27.73
C SER A 632 -13.54 15.10 -28.45
N GLY A 633 -13.81 16.40 -28.62
CA GLY A 633 -12.83 17.34 -29.15
C GLY A 633 -11.76 17.77 -28.13
N LYS A 634 -12.00 17.54 -26.83
CA LYS A 634 -11.16 17.97 -25.71
C LYS A 634 -11.17 16.97 -24.56
N VAL A 635 -10.21 17.10 -23.65
CA VAL A 635 -10.10 16.33 -22.40
C VAL A 635 -10.01 17.26 -21.19
N ASP A 636 -10.49 16.81 -20.04
CA ASP A 636 -10.21 17.39 -18.73
C ASP A 636 -8.99 16.68 -18.12
N MET A 637 -8.15 17.38 -17.37
CA MET A 637 -6.94 16.81 -16.75
C MET A 637 -6.90 17.04 -15.24
N ILE A 638 -6.54 15.98 -14.51
CA ILE A 638 -6.20 16.04 -13.09
C ILE A 638 -4.72 15.65 -12.98
N ALA A 639 -3.88 16.63 -12.69
CA ALA A 639 -2.44 16.45 -12.64
C ALA A 639 -1.93 16.63 -11.21
N HIS A 640 -1.28 15.59 -10.68
CA HIS A 640 -0.75 15.59 -9.33
C HIS A 640 0.77 15.80 -9.33
N SER A 641 1.27 16.63 -8.41
CA SER A 641 2.71 16.81 -8.17
C SER A 641 3.47 17.10 -9.49
N MET A 642 4.54 16.34 -9.79
CA MET A 642 5.34 16.43 -11.02
C MET A 642 4.51 16.28 -12.30
N GLY A 643 3.40 15.55 -12.28
CA GLY A 643 2.48 15.45 -13.42
C GLY A 643 1.94 16.81 -13.86
N GLY A 644 1.88 17.80 -12.96
CA GLY A 644 1.54 19.17 -13.32
C GLY A 644 2.63 19.88 -14.14
N LEU A 645 3.91 19.58 -13.88
CA LEU A 645 5.01 20.08 -14.70
C LEU A 645 4.98 19.45 -16.10
N LEU A 646 4.72 18.14 -16.19
CA LEU A 646 4.51 17.44 -17.46
C LEU A 646 3.37 18.07 -18.28
N VAL A 647 2.25 18.43 -17.64
CA VAL A 647 1.16 19.11 -18.35
C VAL A 647 1.56 20.51 -18.82
N LYS A 648 2.31 21.27 -18.01
CA LYS A 648 2.82 22.59 -18.44
C LYS A 648 3.71 22.45 -19.68
N ASP A 649 4.54 21.42 -19.72
CA ASP A 649 5.38 21.15 -20.88
C ASP A 649 4.56 20.73 -22.12
N TYR A 650 3.57 19.84 -21.94
CA TYR A 650 2.60 19.52 -22.99
C TYR A 650 1.93 20.77 -23.57
N LEU A 651 1.49 21.69 -22.72
CA LEU A 651 0.85 22.94 -23.15
C LEU A 651 1.83 23.87 -23.89
N SER A 652 3.11 23.84 -23.53
CA SER A 652 4.17 24.59 -24.21
C SER A 652 4.43 24.05 -25.62
N GLU A 653 4.51 22.73 -25.77
CA GLU A 653 4.84 22.07 -27.05
C GLU A 653 3.62 21.93 -27.99
N HIS A 654 2.47 21.52 -27.47
CA HIS A 654 1.29 21.14 -28.26
C HIS A 654 0.15 22.16 -28.17
N GLY A 655 0.24 23.14 -27.27
CA GLY A 655 -0.75 24.19 -27.09
C GLY A 655 -2.00 23.76 -26.31
N LYS A 656 -2.94 24.70 -26.19
CA LYS A 656 -4.12 24.59 -25.29
C LYS A 656 -5.33 23.89 -25.92
N GLY A 657 -5.30 23.62 -27.23
CA GLY A 657 -6.49 23.34 -28.03
C GLY A 657 -7.24 22.05 -27.66
N SER A 658 -6.53 21.05 -27.14
CA SER A 658 -7.08 19.76 -26.74
C SER A 658 -7.61 19.74 -25.29
N ILE A 659 -7.46 20.82 -24.53
CA ILE A 659 -7.78 20.85 -23.09
C ILE A 659 -9.06 21.66 -22.85
N ASP A 660 -9.95 21.13 -22.03
CA ASP A 660 -11.15 21.81 -21.53
C ASP A 660 -10.88 22.40 -20.14
N LYS A 661 -10.71 21.57 -19.11
CA LYS A 661 -10.28 21.98 -17.76
C LYS A 661 -8.96 21.35 -17.35
N LEU A 662 -8.24 22.04 -16.48
CA LEU A 662 -6.99 21.59 -15.91
C LEU A 662 -6.97 21.81 -14.40
N ILE A 663 -6.80 20.74 -13.64
CA ILE A 663 -6.79 20.75 -12.18
C ILE A 663 -5.41 20.30 -11.69
N PHE A 664 -4.62 21.26 -11.21
CA PHE A 664 -3.34 20.99 -10.54
C PHE A 664 -3.58 20.64 -9.08
N VAL A 665 -2.96 19.56 -8.62
CA VAL A 665 -3.04 19.10 -7.22
C VAL A 665 -1.62 18.94 -6.67
N GLY A 666 -1.21 19.83 -5.77
CA GLY A 666 0.12 19.77 -5.14
C GLY A 666 1.30 19.96 -6.10
N THR A 667 1.10 20.66 -7.24
CA THR A 667 2.16 20.82 -8.24
C THR A 667 3.30 21.74 -7.75
N PRO A 668 4.57 21.30 -7.79
CA PRO A 668 5.72 22.15 -7.47
C PRO A 668 6.03 23.10 -8.63
N HIS A 669 5.24 24.15 -8.80
CA HIS A 669 5.34 25.04 -9.99
C HIS A 669 6.72 25.67 -10.18
N LEU A 670 7.49 25.84 -9.11
CA LEU A 670 8.87 26.35 -9.11
C LEU A 670 9.89 25.33 -8.57
N GLY A 671 9.56 24.03 -8.62
CA GLY A 671 10.36 22.98 -8.00
C GLY A 671 10.20 22.91 -6.48
N ALA A 672 10.92 21.98 -5.85
CA ALA A 672 10.86 21.73 -4.40
C ALA A 672 12.27 21.55 -3.81
N PRO A 673 12.63 22.28 -2.73
CA PRO A 673 13.93 22.11 -2.05
C PRO A 673 14.24 20.67 -1.64
N LYS A 674 13.22 19.87 -1.34
CA LYS A 674 13.36 18.44 -1.02
C LYS A 674 14.03 17.62 -2.13
N ALA A 675 13.84 17.96 -3.41
CA ALA A 675 14.57 17.30 -4.51
C ALA A 675 16.10 17.48 -4.37
N GLY A 676 16.55 18.66 -3.92
CA GLY A 676 17.96 18.90 -3.63
C GLY A 676 18.48 18.07 -2.45
N LYS A 677 17.68 17.87 -1.40
CA LYS A 677 18.01 16.95 -0.29
C LYS A 677 18.16 15.52 -0.80
N VAL A 678 17.23 15.04 -1.62
CA VAL A 678 17.28 13.68 -2.20
C VAL A 678 18.60 13.43 -2.93
N LEU A 679 19.07 14.41 -3.73
CA LEU A 679 20.37 14.30 -4.41
C LEU A 679 21.56 14.28 -3.43
N LEU A 680 21.48 15.01 -2.31
CA LEU A 680 22.57 15.13 -1.34
C LEU A 680 22.63 13.94 -0.39
N GLU A 681 21.50 13.51 0.15
CA GLU A 681 21.39 12.59 1.28
C GLU A 681 20.35 11.47 1.09
N GLY A 682 19.59 11.46 0.00
CA GLY A 682 18.48 10.52 -0.18
C GLY A 682 17.22 10.94 0.59
N ASP A 683 16.17 10.12 0.49
CA ASP A 683 14.93 10.28 1.26
C ASP A 683 14.15 8.97 1.31
N ARG A 684 13.36 8.76 2.37
CA ARG A 684 12.47 7.60 2.52
C ARG A 684 11.05 7.84 2.01
N PHE A 685 10.70 9.07 1.60
CA PHE A 685 9.38 9.47 1.09
C PHE A 685 8.19 9.04 1.97
N ASN A 686 8.41 8.91 3.29
CA ASN A 686 7.45 8.35 4.26
C ASN A 686 6.99 6.92 3.94
N ILE A 687 7.75 6.18 3.12
CA ILE A 687 7.55 4.77 2.81
C ILE A 687 8.35 3.95 3.84
N PRO A 688 7.69 3.11 4.66
CA PRO A 688 8.39 2.22 5.59
C PRO A 688 9.36 1.31 4.84
N PHE A 689 10.51 1.00 5.47
CA PHE A 689 11.57 0.12 4.95
C PHE A 689 12.37 0.65 3.76
N LEU A 690 11.95 1.73 3.09
CA LEU A 690 12.72 2.30 1.98
C LEU A 690 14.07 2.84 2.45
N GLU A 691 15.15 2.42 1.82
CA GLU A 691 16.51 2.86 2.12
C GLU A 691 16.94 4.09 1.29
N GLU A 692 17.25 5.19 2.00
CA GLU A 692 17.55 6.50 1.43
C GLU A 692 18.79 6.50 0.52
N ASP A 693 19.81 5.69 0.85
CA ASP A 693 21.03 5.57 0.05
C ASP A 693 20.75 5.00 -1.35
N ARG A 694 19.78 4.08 -1.49
CA ARG A 694 19.42 3.52 -2.81
C ARG A 694 18.67 4.55 -3.64
N ILE A 695 17.79 5.31 -3.01
CA ILE A 695 17.12 6.45 -3.66
C ILE A 695 18.13 7.49 -4.11
N LYS A 696 19.13 7.81 -3.29
CA LYS A 696 20.23 8.74 -3.63
C LYS A 696 21.02 8.28 -4.85
N GLU A 697 21.25 6.97 -4.99
CA GLU A 697 21.93 6.39 -6.17
C GLU A 697 21.07 6.51 -7.45
N ILE A 698 19.77 6.20 -7.36
CA ILE A 698 18.84 6.33 -8.50
C ILE A 698 18.69 7.81 -8.91
N ALA A 699 18.59 8.68 -7.91
CA ALA A 699 18.44 10.13 -8.05
C ALA A 699 19.59 10.78 -8.85
N GLU A 700 20.82 10.27 -8.71
CA GLU A 700 22.04 10.80 -9.34
C GLU A 700 21.88 11.03 -10.85
N ASN A 701 21.17 10.13 -11.53
CA ASN A 701 21.04 10.13 -12.98
C ASN A 701 19.57 10.20 -13.45
N SER A 702 18.63 10.65 -12.60
CA SER A 702 17.22 10.82 -13.00
C SER A 702 16.93 12.21 -13.54
N PRO A 703 16.63 12.38 -14.84
CA PRO A 703 16.20 13.67 -15.39
C PRO A 703 15.01 14.27 -14.65
N ALA A 704 13.94 13.48 -14.45
CA ALA A 704 12.72 13.92 -13.77
C ALA A 704 12.96 14.47 -12.36
N LEU A 705 13.87 13.86 -11.59
CA LEU A 705 14.20 14.36 -10.26
C LEU A 705 14.97 15.68 -10.32
N HIS A 706 15.86 15.85 -11.30
CA HIS A 706 16.57 17.12 -11.50
C HIS A 706 15.63 18.23 -11.99
N GLU A 707 14.63 17.89 -12.80
CA GLU A 707 13.56 18.80 -13.22
C GLU A 707 12.64 19.22 -12.05
N LEU A 708 12.69 18.55 -10.90
CA LEU A 708 12.01 18.99 -9.67
C LEU A 708 12.82 19.97 -8.83
N LEU A 709 14.08 20.27 -9.18
CA LEU A 709 14.90 21.21 -8.43
C LEU A 709 14.33 22.63 -8.49
N PRO A 710 14.52 23.45 -7.43
CA PRO A 710 14.06 24.83 -7.44
C PRO A 710 14.60 25.64 -8.63
N THR A 711 13.69 26.28 -9.37
CA THR A 711 14.04 27.03 -10.59
C THR A 711 14.73 28.35 -10.26
N GLN A 712 15.38 28.99 -11.24
CA GLN A 712 15.90 30.35 -11.09
C GLN A 712 14.85 31.34 -10.55
N THR A 713 13.57 31.19 -10.92
CA THR A 713 12.47 32.03 -10.41
C THR A 713 12.24 31.81 -8.91
N TYR A 714 12.35 30.58 -8.40
CA TYR A 714 12.29 30.30 -6.97
C TYR A 714 13.30 31.15 -6.19
N PHE A 715 14.57 31.17 -6.64
CA PHE A 715 15.64 31.94 -6.01
C PHE A 715 15.38 33.45 -6.06
N ASN A 716 14.79 33.94 -7.15
CA ASN A 716 14.48 35.35 -7.33
C ASN A 716 13.38 35.83 -6.36
N GLU A 717 12.40 34.97 -6.06
CA GLU A 717 11.20 35.35 -5.30
C GLU A 717 11.29 35.01 -3.79
N PHE A 718 11.97 33.92 -3.40
CA PHE A 718 11.88 33.36 -2.04
C PHE A 718 13.24 33.07 -1.35
N GLN A 719 14.36 33.50 -1.96
CA GLN A 719 15.74 33.16 -1.57
C GLN A 719 16.11 31.69 -1.87
N GLY A 720 17.42 31.37 -1.84
CA GLY A 720 17.90 30.00 -2.09
C GLY A 720 17.55 29.02 -0.96
N TYR A 721 17.97 27.77 -1.08
CA TYR A 721 17.60 26.72 -0.11
C TYR A 721 18.80 25.96 0.49
N LEU A 722 20.03 26.18 0.02
CA LEU A 722 21.23 25.60 0.61
C LEU A 722 22.08 26.69 1.25
N ARG A 723 22.57 26.44 2.47
CA ARG A 723 23.46 27.34 3.20
C ARG A 723 24.74 26.63 3.57
N LYS A 724 25.86 27.02 2.97
CA LYS A 724 27.17 26.44 3.25
C LYS A 724 27.80 27.05 4.50
N TYR A 725 28.49 26.23 5.27
CA TYR A 725 29.34 26.69 6.37
C TYR A 725 30.51 27.54 5.86
N LYS A 726 30.77 28.68 6.51
CA LYS A 726 32.02 29.43 6.37
C LYS A 726 32.61 29.69 7.75
N LEU A 727 33.92 29.46 7.85
CA LEU A 727 34.70 29.65 9.07
C LEU A 727 34.76 31.11 9.55
N LEU A 728 34.54 32.08 8.66
CA LEU A 728 34.57 33.52 8.96
C LEU A 728 33.54 34.27 8.10
N GLY A 729 32.69 35.08 8.74
CA GLY A 729 31.72 35.96 8.07
C GLY A 729 30.32 35.38 7.98
N THR A 730 29.41 36.06 7.27
CA THR A 730 28.02 35.62 7.15
C THR A 730 27.89 34.38 6.25
N ASN A 731 26.99 33.46 6.62
CA ASN A 731 26.59 32.28 5.83
C ASN A 731 25.24 32.53 5.13
N PRO A 732 25.18 33.33 4.05
CA PRO A 732 23.93 33.51 3.33
C PRO A 732 23.53 32.22 2.61
N LEU A 733 22.24 32.11 2.28
CA LEU A 733 21.76 31.09 1.34
C LEU A 733 22.47 31.29 -0.01
N MET A 734 22.90 30.18 -0.62
CA MET A 734 23.52 30.16 -1.93
C MET A 734 22.49 30.61 -2.98
N ASN A 735 22.93 31.42 -3.94
CA ASN A 735 22.11 31.74 -5.11
C ASN A 735 22.01 30.54 -6.08
N PHE A 736 21.26 30.69 -7.17
CA PHE A 736 21.03 29.60 -8.14
C PHE A 736 22.34 29.04 -8.71
N GLU A 737 23.23 29.91 -9.19
CA GLU A 737 24.51 29.53 -9.80
C GLU A 737 25.47 28.92 -8.76
N GLU A 738 25.51 29.47 -7.55
CA GLU A 738 26.30 28.90 -6.45
C GLU A 738 25.79 27.51 -6.06
N THR A 739 24.47 27.32 -6.02
CA THR A 739 23.83 26.04 -5.71
C THR A 739 24.12 24.99 -6.77
N LYS A 740 23.93 25.31 -8.06
CA LYS A 740 24.26 24.42 -9.18
C LYS A 740 25.74 24.04 -9.18
N ASN A 741 26.63 25.02 -8.98
CA ASN A 741 28.07 24.76 -8.90
C ASN A 741 28.44 23.91 -7.69
N TYR A 742 27.79 24.08 -6.55
CA TYR A 742 28.02 23.24 -5.36
C TYR A 742 27.70 21.77 -5.65
N PHE A 743 26.56 21.47 -6.27
CA PHE A 743 26.22 20.11 -6.67
C PHE A 743 27.26 19.52 -7.64
N ILE A 744 27.56 20.22 -8.73
CA ILE A 744 28.41 19.68 -9.80
C ILE A 744 29.87 19.57 -9.36
N THR A 745 30.42 20.64 -8.77
CA THR A 745 31.87 20.75 -8.55
C THR A 745 32.30 20.25 -7.18
N GLU A 746 31.49 20.45 -6.15
CA GLU A 746 31.85 20.09 -4.78
C GLU A 746 31.27 18.74 -4.36
N ARG A 747 30.04 18.44 -4.79
CA ARG A 747 29.34 17.16 -4.51
C ARG A 747 29.45 16.15 -5.67
N ASN A 748 30.19 16.48 -6.72
CA ASN A 748 30.48 15.63 -7.88
C ASN A 748 29.22 15.03 -8.53
N LYS A 749 28.15 15.83 -8.63
CA LYS A 749 26.90 15.42 -9.27
C LYS A 749 26.96 15.50 -10.77
N ASN A 750 26.19 14.64 -11.45
CA ASN A 750 26.16 14.56 -12.90
C ASN A 750 25.72 15.88 -13.57
N PRO A 751 26.61 16.63 -14.24
CA PRO A 751 26.27 17.92 -14.84
C PRO A 751 25.24 17.80 -15.98
N VAL A 752 25.18 16.65 -16.67
CA VAL A 752 24.25 16.45 -17.80
C VAL A 752 22.80 16.57 -17.33
N MET A 753 22.47 16.05 -16.14
CA MET A 753 21.12 16.10 -15.61
C MET A 753 20.67 17.53 -15.27
N PHE A 754 21.60 18.38 -14.80
CA PHE A 754 21.31 19.80 -14.58
C PHE A 754 21.10 20.57 -15.88
N ASP A 755 21.77 20.17 -16.96
CA ASP A 755 21.58 20.78 -18.28
C ASP A 755 20.21 20.39 -18.86
N ILE A 756 19.77 19.13 -18.68
CA ILE A 756 18.41 18.70 -19.04
C ILE A 756 17.36 19.51 -18.27
N ALA A 757 17.52 19.64 -16.94
CA ALA A 757 16.60 20.43 -16.12
C ALA A 757 16.55 21.91 -16.52
N ASP A 758 17.69 22.53 -16.83
CA ASP A 758 17.74 23.91 -17.34
C ASP A 758 17.00 24.03 -18.68
N ASP A 759 17.19 23.08 -19.60
CA ASP A 759 16.52 23.05 -20.90
C ASP A 759 15.00 22.89 -20.77
N PHE A 760 14.53 22.06 -19.84
CA PHE A 760 13.11 21.92 -19.48
C PHE A 760 12.49 23.26 -19.07
N TYR A 761 13.13 23.99 -18.16
CA TYR A 761 12.62 25.28 -17.66
C TYR A 761 12.82 26.45 -18.61
N ASN A 762 13.77 26.38 -19.56
CA ASN A 762 13.99 27.40 -20.59
C ASN A 762 12.77 27.63 -21.51
N LYS A 763 11.77 26.75 -21.44
CA LYS A 763 10.45 26.88 -22.10
C LYS A 763 9.53 27.92 -21.45
N ASN A 764 9.97 28.62 -20.40
CA ASN A 764 9.21 29.61 -19.62
C ASN A 764 7.98 29.02 -18.88
N LEU A 765 8.11 27.79 -18.38
CA LEU A 765 7.03 27.09 -17.69
C LEU A 765 6.58 27.84 -16.41
N ASP A 766 7.49 28.48 -15.68
CA ASP A 766 7.20 29.22 -14.43
C ASP A 766 6.14 30.32 -14.60
N SER A 767 6.16 30.98 -15.75
CA SER A 767 5.29 32.11 -16.08
C SER A 767 4.26 31.78 -17.16
N PHE A 768 3.92 30.50 -17.32
CA PHE A 768 2.97 30.03 -18.32
C PHE A 768 1.61 30.74 -18.19
N ASP A 769 1.03 31.16 -19.31
CA ASP A 769 -0.25 31.86 -19.36
C ASP A 769 -1.42 30.90 -19.55
N PHE A 770 -2.29 30.83 -18.54
CA PHE A 770 -3.47 29.96 -18.52
C PHE A 770 -4.77 30.66 -18.95
N SER A 771 -4.75 31.91 -19.45
CA SER A 771 -5.97 32.72 -19.69
C SER A 771 -7.07 32.08 -20.56
N ASP A 772 -6.72 31.09 -21.38
CA ASP A 772 -7.63 30.43 -22.34
C ASP A 772 -7.97 28.98 -21.96
N ILE A 773 -7.57 28.54 -20.77
CA ILE A 773 -7.92 27.23 -20.19
C ILE A 773 -8.63 27.49 -18.86
N ASP A 774 -9.65 26.70 -18.56
CA ASP A 774 -10.24 26.71 -17.23
C ASP A 774 -9.34 25.94 -16.25
N ALA A 775 -8.32 26.65 -15.75
CA ALA A 775 -7.28 26.11 -14.89
C ALA A 775 -7.55 26.40 -13.42
N TYR A 776 -7.29 25.40 -12.59
CA TYR A 776 -7.48 25.39 -11.14
C TYR A 776 -6.23 24.88 -10.45
N ASN A 777 -5.93 25.44 -9.27
CA ASN A 777 -4.77 25.06 -8.48
C ASN A 777 -5.20 24.73 -7.06
N ILE A 778 -4.92 23.50 -6.64
CA ILE A 778 -5.19 22.99 -5.30
C ILE A 778 -3.83 22.76 -4.63
N ALA A 779 -3.48 23.63 -3.69
CA ALA A 779 -2.23 23.57 -2.94
C ALA A 779 -2.49 23.08 -1.51
N GLY A 780 -1.74 22.07 -1.06
CA GLY A 780 -1.76 21.67 0.34
C GLY A 780 -0.98 22.68 1.20
N CYS A 781 -1.44 22.87 2.43
CA CYS A 781 -0.82 23.75 3.41
C CYS A 781 -1.06 23.24 4.84
N LYS A 782 -0.41 23.89 5.84
CA LYS A 782 -0.40 23.48 7.26
C LYS A 782 0.22 22.11 7.56
N THR A 783 0.77 21.43 6.57
CA THR A 783 1.70 20.31 6.78
C THR A 783 3.12 20.87 6.82
N SER A 784 3.94 20.39 7.75
CA SER A 784 5.33 20.83 7.86
C SER A 784 6.14 20.45 6.64
N THR A 785 6.70 21.44 5.93
CA THR A 785 7.47 21.20 4.71
C THR A 785 8.87 21.79 4.82
N GLN A 786 9.87 20.98 4.47
CA GLN A 786 11.28 21.39 4.46
C GLN A 786 11.55 22.42 3.35
N THR A 787 12.21 23.53 3.69
CA THR A 787 12.45 24.66 2.77
C THR A 787 13.90 25.10 2.67
N ALA A 788 14.77 24.67 3.59
CA ALA A 788 16.18 25.03 3.58
C ALA A 788 17.05 24.00 4.31
N TYR A 789 18.31 23.86 3.90
CA TYR A 789 19.29 22.96 4.50
C TYR A 789 20.58 23.73 4.76
N SER A 790 21.04 23.75 6.01
CA SER A 790 22.29 24.39 6.40
C SER A 790 23.32 23.35 6.77
N PHE A 791 24.51 23.48 6.17
CA PHE A 791 25.62 22.58 6.39
C PHE A 791 26.46 22.98 7.60
N GLY A 792 26.95 21.99 8.32
CA GLY A 792 27.95 22.13 9.37
C GLY A 792 29.38 22.21 8.84
N LEU A 793 30.34 22.18 9.77
CA LEU A 793 31.78 22.28 9.47
C LEU A 793 32.29 21.15 8.55
N PHE A 794 31.69 19.96 8.62
CA PHE A 794 32.09 18.78 7.85
C PHE A 794 31.21 18.56 6.61
N ASP A 795 30.48 19.58 6.17
CA ASP A 795 29.61 19.57 4.99
C ASP A 795 28.44 18.56 5.08
N GLU A 796 28.03 18.23 6.32
CA GLU A 796 26.84 17.49 6.69
C GLU A 796 25.66 18.44 6.96
N ILE A 797 24.43 18.00 6.70
CA ILE A 797 23.24 18.81 7.03
C ILE A 797 23.08 18.85 8.56
N GLY A 798 23.37 20.01 9.14
CA GLY A 798 23.26 20.26 10.59
C GLY A 798 21.94 20.94 10.99
N GLN A 799 21.24 21.59 10.05
CA GLN A 799 19.93 22.22 10.30
C GLN A 799 19.00 22.11 9.10
N VAL A 800 17.73 21.85 9.38
CA VAL A 800 16.62 21.87 8.40
C VAL A 800 15.66 23.03 8.71
N GLY A 801 15.28 23.80 7.69
CA GLY A 801 14.28 24.87 7.76
C GLY A 801 12.90 24.37 7.37
N TYR A 802 11.84 24.86 8.03
CA TYR A 802 10.46 24.44 7.80
C TYR A 802 9.56 25.61 7.43
N THR A 803 8.53 25.36 6.63
CA THR A 803 7.44 26.30 6.33
C THR A 803 6.14 25.53 6.10
N SER A 804 5.04 26.25 5.85
CA SER A 804 3.77 25.64 5.45
C SER A 804 3.87 25.04 4.04
N GLY A 805 3.34 23.84 3.88
CA GLY A 805 3.09 23.22 2.57
C GLY A 805 2.32 21.91 2.75
N ASP A 806 2.62 20.93 1.91
CA ASP A 806 1.96 19.61 1.93
C ASP A 806 2.87 18.46 2.40
N GLY A 807 4.00 18.77 3.04
CA GLY A 807 5.03 17.79 3.46
C GLY A 807 6.17 17.62 2.46
N THR A 808 5.97 18.00 1.19
CA THR A 808 7.00 17.88 0.13
C THR A 808 7.24 19.21 -0.57
N VAL A 809 6.17 19.89 -0.98
CA VAL A 809 6.20 21.11 -1.76
C VAL A 809 5.86 22.30 -0.85
N PRO A 810 6.77 23.28 -0.69
CA PRO A 810 6.47 24.49 0.05
C PRO A 810 5.31 25.24 -0.61
N LEU A 811 4.40 25.81 0.19
CA LEU A 811 3.24 26.53 -0.32
C LEU A 811 3.63 27.66 -1.28
N ILE A 812 4.77 28.31 -1.03
CA ILE A 812 5.31 29.37 -1.89
C ILE A 812 5.54 28.89 -3.33
N SER A 813 5.99 27.64 -3.53
CA SER A 813 6.15 27.02 -4.85
C SER A 813 4.80 26.56 -5.41
N ALA A 814 4.00 25.85 -4.61
CA ALA A 814 2.70 25.33 -5.05
C ALA A 814 1.67 26.43 -5.40
N ASN A 815 1.83 27.64 -4.86
CA ASN A 815 0.94 28.77 -5.12
C ASN A 815 1.39 29.66 -6.29
N TYR A 816 2.62 29.46 -6.80
CA TYR A 816 3.21 30.28 -7.85
C TYR A 816 2.72 29.85 -9.24
N ILE A 817 1.48 30.20 -9.53
CA ILE A 817 0.82 29.95 -10.81
C ILE A 817 0.00 31.18 -11.24
N ASN A 818 0.05 31.50 -12.53
CA ASN A 818 -0.65 32.63 -13.14
C ASN A 818 -2.10 32.28 -13.53
N ILE A 819 -2.96 32.11 -12.53
CA ILE A 819 -4.41 31.92 -12.69
C ILE A 819 -5.19 32.87 -11.79
N SER A 820 -6.50 33.00 -12.04
CA SER A 820 -7.41 33.77 -11.18
C SER A 820 -7.33 33.32 -9.72
N SER A 821 -7.30 34.26 -8.79
CA SER A 821 -7.31 33.95 -7.34
C SER A 821 -8.57 33.20 -6.90
N GLN A 822 -9.67 33.27 -7.66
CA GLN A 822 -10.88 32.48 -7.40
C GLN A 822 -10.73 30.99 -7.73
N ASN A 823 -9.71 30.63 -8.51
CA ASN A 823 -9.40 29.26 -8.91
C ASN A 823 -8.21 28.69 -8.14
N LYS A 824 -7.71 29.42 -7.14
CA LYS A 824 -6.70 28.95 -6.19
C LYS A 824 -7.39 28.46 -4.92
N PHE A 825 -7.10 27.22 -4.54
CA PHE A 825 -7.62 26.58 -3.36
C PHE A 825 -6.48 26.08 -2.49
N TYR A 826 -6.68 26.24 -1.19
CA TYR A 826 -5.74 25.88 -0.13
C TYR A 826 -6.37 24.82 0.74
N VAL A 827 -5.65 23.73 0.98
CA VAL A 827 -6.18 22.54 1.65
C VAL A 827 -5.32 22.21 2.86
N LYS A 828 -5.95 22.03 4.02
CA LYS A 828 -5.26 21.53 5.22
C LYS A 828 -5.43 20.03 5.39
N ASP A 829 -4.59 19.44 6.24
CA ASP A 829 -4.65 18.03 6.66
C ASP A 829 -4.43 17.03 5.51
N GLY A 830 -3.72 17.45 4.45
CA GLY A 830 -3.38 16.60 3.31
C GLY A 830 -1.87 16.32 3.24
N ASN A 831 -1.50 15.04 3.24
CA ASN A 831 -0.15 14.60 2.89
C ASN A 831 0.03 14.68 1.36
N HIS A 832 1.18 15.15 0.89
CA HIS A 832 1.47 15.38 -0.54
C HIS A 832 1.04 14.21 -1.44
N ALA A 833 1.43 12.97 -1.11
CA ALA A 833 1.12 11.79 -1.92
C ALA A 833 -0.38 11.49 -2.02
N GLU A 834 -1.15 11.81 -0.97
CA GLU A 834 -2.58 11.49 -0.83
C GLU A 834 -3.48 12.71 -1.07
N LEU A 835 -2.90 13.84 -1.44
CA LEU A 835 -3.62 15.09 -1.65
C LEU A 835 -4.80 14.95 -2.64
N PRO A 836 -4.68 14.23 -3.78
CA PRO A 836 -5.82 14.00 -4.69
C PRO A 836 -7.00 13.26 -4.03
N SER A 837 -6.71 12.42 -3.03
CA SER A 837 -7.68 11.58 -2.32
C SER A 837 -8.11 12.14 -0.96
N THR A 838 -7.56 13.28 -0.56
CA THR A 838 -7.92 13.97 0.68
C THR A 838 -9.38 14.44 0.62
N SER A 839 -10.12 14.27 1.72
CA SER A 839 -11.49 14.81 1.82
C SER A 839 -11.50 16.31 1.59
N GLY A 840 -12.50 16.84 0.91
CA GLY A 840 -12.54 18.23 0.44
C GLY A 840 -11.91 18.40 -0.95
N VAL A 841 -10.77 17.75 -1.24
CA VAL A 841 -10.14 17.80 -2.57
C VAL A 841 -10.95 17.02 -3.59
N ARG A 842 -11.36 15.80 -3.26
CA ARG A 842 -12.15 14.95 -4.18
C ARG A 842 -13.46 15.61 -4.55
N GLU A 843 -14.16 16.14 -3.56
CA GLU A 843 -15.42 16.83 -3.72
C GLU A 843 -15.23 18.10 -4.57
N LEU A 844 -14.16 18.88 -4.30
CA LEU A 844 -13.81 20.05 -5.10
C LEU A 844 -13.52 19.69 -6.57
N VAL A 845 -12.73 18.64 -6.82
CA VAL A 845 -12.42 18.15 -8.18
C VAL A 845 -13.71 17.79 -8.91
N LEU A 846 -14.64 17.07 -8.26
CA LEU A 846 -15.93 16.73 -8.86
C LEU A 846 -16.80 17.95 -9.17
N GLU A 847 -16.85 18.95 -8.28
CA GLU A 847 -17.62 20.18 -8.54
C GLU A 847 -17.02 20.97 -9.71
N ILE A 848 -15.68 21.01 -9.83
CA ILE A 848 -14.97 21.63 -10.96
C ILE A 848 -15.32 20.92 -12.28
N LEU A 849 -15.18 19.59 -12.32
CA LEU A 849 -15.45 18.81 -13.54
C LEU A 849 -16.90 18.99 -14.03
N ASN A 850 -17.86 19.01 -13.10
CA ASN A 850 -19.28 19.17 -13.41
C ASN A 850 -19.70 20.61 -13.76
N GLY A 851 -18.80 21.60 -13.61
CA GLY A 851 -19.11 23.02 -13.85
C GLY A 851 -20.12 23.60 -12.85
N ASN A 852 -20.20 23.02 -11.66
CA ASN A 852 -21.11 23.43 -10.60
C ASN A 852 -20.58 24.63 -9.80
N VAL A 853 -21.44 25.22 -8.97
CA VAL A 853 -21.00 26.19 -7.96
C VAL A 853 -20.17 25.46 -6.91
N VAL A 854 -18.88 25.77 -6.84
CA VAL A 854 -17.92 25.19 -5.90
C VAL A 854 -18.34 25.48 -4.46
N ASN A 855 -18.85 24.46 -3.76
CA ASN A 855 -19.07 24.49 -2.32
C ASN A 855 -17.85 23.94 -1.61
N LEU A 856 -17.18 24.77 -0.82
CA LEU A 856 -15.94 24.38 -0.15
C LEU A 856 -16.22 23.59 1.13
N ALA A 857 -15.51 22.47 1.29
CA ALA A 857 -15.43 21.76 2.56
C ALA A 857 -14.68 22.60 3.61
N ASN A 858 -14.86 22.27 4.89
CA ASN A 858 -14.28 23.04 5.99
C ASN A 858 -12.75 23.08 6.00
N ASN A 859 -12.10 22.10 5.36
CA ASN A 859 -10.64 22.01 5.24
C ASN A 859 -10.11 22.62 3.92
N VAL A 860 -10.95 23.29 3.14
CA VAL A 860 -10.59 23.94 1.88
C VAL A 860 -10.95 25.42 1.91
N SER A 861 -10.02 26.29 1.50
CA SER A 861 -10.21 27.74 1.49
C SER A 861 -9.68 28.39 0.21
N ARG A 862 -10.15 29.58 -0.11
CA ARG A 862 -9.54 30.48 -1.13
C ARG A 862 -8.70 31.58 -0.51
N ASP A 863 -8.73 31.71 0.81
CA ASP A 863 -7.95 32.69 1.56
C ASP A 863 -6.62 32.05 1.96
N GLN A 864 -5.51 32.60 1.47
CA GLN A 864 -4.17 32.09 1.77
C GLN A 864 -3.82 32.17 3.26
N SER A 865 -4.43 33.09 4.03
CA SER A 865 -4.21 33.16 5.48
C SER A 865 -4.71 31.92 6.23
N PHE A 866 -5.54 31.10 5.57
CA PHE A 866 -5.90 29.76 6.02
C PHE A 866 -4.69 28.84 6.22
N CYS A 867 -3.57 29.15 5.57
CA CYS A 867 -2.33 28.38 5.62
C CYS A 867 -1.31 28.90 6.63
N ASN A 868 -1.70 29.81 7.53
CA ASN A 868 -0.83 30.20 8.62
C ASN A 868 -0.46 28.96 9.45
N PHE A 869 0.82 28.86 9.80
CA PHE A 869 1.44 27.64 10.30
C PHE A 869 2.26 27.94 11.55
N LYS A 870 2.15 27.11 12.57
CA LYS A 870 2.92 27.23 13.81
C LYS A 870 3.25 25.85 14.35
N GLY A 871 4.41 25.72 14.95
CA GLY A 871 4.84 24.48 15.58
C GLY A 871 6.15 24.62 16.33
N LYS A 872 6.67 23.48 16.79
CA LYS A 872 7.96 23.37 17.44
C LYS A 872 8.87 22.43 16.66
N LYS A 873 10.10 22.87 16.43
CA LYS A 873 11.16 22.06 15.81
C LYS A 873 12.07 21.52 16.91
N LEU A 874 12.32 20.22 16.89
CA LEU A 874 13.30 19.56 17.74
C LEU A 874 14.47 19.12 16.85
N THR A 875 15.67 19.56 17.19
CA THR A 875 16.91 19.08 16.59
C THR A 875 17.67 18.27 17.62
N TRP A 876 17.95 17.01 17.32
CA TRP A 876 18.74 16.13 18.18
C TRP A 876 20.06 15.77 17.51
N HIS A 877 21.16 15.97 18.23
CA HIS A 877 22.49 15.49 17.88
C HIS A 877 22.92 14.43 18.90
N SER A 878 23.64 13.39 18.44
CA SER A 878 24.15 12.24 19.24
C SER A 878 23.22 11.01 19.37
N PRO A 879 23.67 9.87 19.96
CA PRO A 879 23.08 8.55 19.74
C PRO A 879 21.85 8.32 20.63
N VAL A 880 20.81 9.13 20.39
CA VAL A 880 19.48 8.95 20.95
C VAL A 880 18.52 8.45 19.88
N GLU A 881 17.67 7.51 20.27
CA GLU A 881 16.49 7.10 19.52
C GLU A 881 15.30 7.93 20.02
N VAL A 882 14.56 8.60 19.13
CA VAL A 882 13.49 9.54 19.51
C VAL A 882 12.14 8.99 19.05
N HIS A 883 11.21 8.86 19.99
CA HIS A 883 9.84 8.42 19.77
C HIS A 883 8.87 9.55 20.09
N ILE A 884 7.85 9.70 19.26
CA ILE A 884 6.80 10.69 19.42
C ILE A 884 5.47 9.96 19.57
N TYR A 885 4.69 10.33 20.57
CA TYR A 885 3.36 9.78 20.81
C TYR A 885 2.31 10.89 20.84
N SER A 886 1.17 10.66 20.18
CA SER A 886 -0.01 11.55 20.24
C SER A 886 -1.28 10.74 19.95
N ASP A 887 -2.33 10.88 20.77
CA ASP A 887 -3.62 10.20 20.60
C ASP A 887 -3.57 8.66 20.37
N ASN A 888 -2.63 7.98 21.04
CA ASN A 888 -2.29 6.54 20.87
C ASN A 888 -1.60 6.17 19.56
N ASN A 889 -1.24 7.15 18.72
CA ASN A 889 -0.38 6.96 17.55
C ASN A 889 1.08 7.19 17.93
N HIS A 890 1.98 6.62 17.13
CA HIS A 890 3.42 6.70 17.31
C HIS A 890 4.11 7.06 15.99
N THR A 891 5.10 7.94 16.05
CA THR A 891 6.07 8.16 14.97
C THR A 891 7.47 8.05 15.55
N GLY A 892 8.33 7.31 14.86
CA GLY A 892 9.72 7.10 15.28
C GLY A 892 10.25 5.73 14.85
N PRO A 893 11.46 5.37 15.29
CA PRO A 893 12.12 4.15 14.88
C PRO A 893 11.36 2.89 15.33
N ILE A 894 11.39 1.88 14.45
CA ILE A 894 10.91 0.53 14.66
C ILE A 894 12.03 -0.47 14.30
N LYS A 895 11.72 -1.77 14.26
CA LYS A 895 12.74 -2.81 14.00
C LYS A 895 13.44 -2.62 12.65
N ASN A 896 14.72 -3.02 12.58
CA ASN A 896 15.55 -3.05 11.37
C ASN A 896 15.76 -1.67 10.70
N ASN A 897 16.05 -0.61 11.48
CA ASN A 897 16.26 0.76 10.99
C ASN A 897 15.06 1.43 10.29
N ALA A 898 13.91 0.77 10.22
CA ALA A 898 12.71 1.37 9.65
C ALA A 898 12.10 2.43 10.58
N ILE A 899 11.40 3.39 9.98
CA ILE A 899 10.66 4.44 10.69
C ILE A 899 9.15 4.21 10.47
N GLU A 900 8.38 4.30 11.55
CA GLU A 900 6.92 4.35 11.50
C GLU A 900 6.45 5.82 11.45
N TYR A 901 5.49 6.12 10.58
CA TYR A 901 4.90 7.46 10.40
C TYR A 901 3.42 7.48 10.82
N GLY A 902 3.11 7.11 12.06
CA GLY A 902 1.74 6.94 12.54
C GLY A 902 1.02 8.24 12.95
N ILE A 903 1.75 9.33 13.15
CA ILE A 903 1.18 10.64 13.51
C ILE A 903 1.14 11.53 12.27
N SER A 904 -0.05 11.99 11.89
CA SER A 904 -0.25 12.84 10.71
C SER A 904 0.26 14.27 10.93
N GLY A 905 0.84 14.87 9.88
CA GLY A 905 1.22 16.28 9.84
C GLY A 905 2.58 16.63 10.44
N ILE A 906 3.25 15.68 11.11
CA ILE A 906 4.60 15.87 11.63
C ILE A 906 5.66 15.49 10.60
N ASP A 907 6.84 16.12 10.67
CA ASP A 907 8.03 15.69 9.94
C ASP A 907 8.97 14.97 10.91
N TYR A 908 9.47 13.79 10.52
CA TYR A 908 10.49 13.05 11.25
C TYR A 908 11.53 12.61 10.24
N ASP A 909 12.69 13.27 10.27
CA ASP A 909 13.76 13.04 9.32
C ASP A 909 15.07 12.72 10.05
N VAL A 910 15.81 11.76 9.50
CA VAL A 910 17.11 11.34 10.02
C VAL A 910 18.13 11.58 8.93
N ILE A 911 19.10 12.46 9.18
CA ILE A 911 20.17 12.74 8.21
C ILE A 911 21.50 12.46 8.90
N GLY A 912 22.18 11.40 8.46
CA GLY A 912 23.33 10.85 9.16
C GLY A 912 22.94 10.37 10.56
N HIS A 913 23.43 11.05 11.60
CA HIS A 913 23.11 10.74 13.01
C HIS A 913 22.13 11.75 13.65
N ASN A 914 21.79 12.81 12.92
CA ASN A 914 20.96 13.91 13.40
C ASN A 914 19.48 13.61 13.15
N LYS A 915 18.62 14.03 14.07
CA LYS A 915 17.17 13.94 13.90
C LYS A 915 16.56 15.32 13.84
N PHE A 916 15.81 15.58 12.79
CA PHE A 916 15.08 16.82 12.56
C PHE A 916 13.59 16.51 12.64
N ILE A 917 12.94 17.04 13.65
CA ILE A 917 11.55 16.73 13.96
C ILE A 917 10.77 18.03 13.98
N PHE A 918 9.66 18.10 13.25
CA PHE A 918 8.73 19.21 13.34
C PHE A 918 7.38 18.75 13.87
N LEU A 919 6.86 19.46 14.88
CA LEU A 919 5.61 19.18 15.57
C LEU A 919 4.67 20.39 15.41
N PRO A 920 3.60 20.31 14.59
CA PRO A 920 2.63 21.39 14.48
C PRO A 920 1.86 21.57 15.80
N THR A 921 1.68 22.80 16.26
CA THR A 921 0.97 23.11 17.53
C THR A 921 -0.18 24.10 17.33
N ASP A 922 -0.46 24.46 16.08
CA ASP A 922 -1.36 25.53 15.68
C ASP A 922 -2.86 25.20 15.84
N GLU A 923 -3.20 23.92 15.98
CA GLU A 923 -4.57 23.44 16.21
C GLU A 923 -4.76 22.82 17.61
N GLY A 924 -3.82 23.07 18.53
CA GLY A 924 -3.87 22.58 19.91
C GLY A 924 -3.43 21.13 20.07
N GLN A 925 -2.62 20.62 19.14
CA GLN A 925 -2.02 19.30 19.26
C GLN A 925 -1.08 19.21 20.47
N GLU A 926 -1.06 18.04 21.10
CA GLU A 926 -0.16 17.70 22.21
C GLU A 926 0.63 16.44 21.85
N TYR A 927 1.93 16.45 22.16
CA TYR A 927 2.86 15.35 21.88
C TYR A 927 3.59 14.92 23.14
N GLN A 928 3.87 13.63 23.24
CA GLN A 928 4.78 13.07 24.22
C GLN A 928 6.07 12.64 23.51
N ILE A 929 7.20 13.24 23.91
CA ILE A 929 8.52 12.90 23.37
C ILE A 929 9.20 11.95 24.35
N MET A 930 9.64 10.80 23.85
CA MET A 930 10.45 9.84 24.57
C MET A 930 11.75 9.62 23.81
N ALA A 931 12.90 9.95 24.39
CA ALA A 931 14.20 9.66 23.80
C ALA A 931 14.98 8.66 24.65
N ASN A 932 15.55 7.63 24.00
CA ASN A 932 16.33 6.56 24.64
C ASN A 932 17.80 6.68 24.24
N GLY A 933 18.71 6.64 25.22
CA GLY A 933 20.14 6.59 24.95
C GLY A 933 20.55 5.22 24.38
N LEU A 934 21.38 5.21 23.34
CA LEU A 934 21.85 3.98 22.69
C LEU A 934 23.20 3.50 23.23
N GLU A 935 24.07 4.42 23.63
CA GLU A 935 25.40 4.14 24.18
C GLU A 935 25.83 5.24 25.17
N GLU A 936 27.01 5.07 25.78
CA GLU A 936 27.60 6.09 26.66
C GLU A 936 28.13 7.27 25.83
N GLY A 937 27.70 8.48 26.17
CA GLY A 937 28.04 9.70 25.44
C GLY A 937 27.35 10.95 26.00
N SER A 938 27.17 11.96 25.18
CA SER A 938 26.33 13.14 25.44
C SER A 938 25.38 13.37 24.27
N PHE A 939 24.30 14.13 24.45
CA PHE A 939 23.46 14.63 23.36
C PHE A 939 23.25 16.14 23.43
N ASP A 940 22.95 16.71 22.28
CA ASP A 940 22.48 18.08 22.15
C ASP A 940 21.02 18.08 21.69
N LEU A 941 20.23 18.99 22.25
CA LEU A 941 18.83 19.20 21.92
C LEU A 941 18.54 20.69 21.75
N GLY A 942 18.10 21.08 20.55
CA GLY A 942 17.52 22.38 20.28
C GLY A 942 16.00 22.27 20.15
N ILE A 943 15.24 23.01 20.97
CA ILE A 943 13.78 23.12 20.86
C ILE A 943 13.44 24.52 20.40
N SER A 944 12.96 24.65 19.16
CA SER A 944 12.67 25.94 18.53
C SER A 944 11.18 26.18 18.35
N GLU A 945 10.71 27.39 18.64
CA GLU A 945 9.37 27.87 18.28
C GLU A 945 9.39 28.42 16.85
N VAL A 946 8.48 27.95 16.00
CA VAL A 946 8.41 28.33 14.58
C VAL A 946 7.01 28.84 14.25
N GLU A 947 6.94 30.03 13.64
CA GLU A 947 5.69 30.64 13.15
C GLU A 947 5.88 31.10 11.69
N ASN A 948 5.07 30.55 10.78
CA ASN A 948 5.09 30.82 9.33
C ASN A 948 6.49 30.68 8.68
N GLY A 949 7.31 29.79 9.23
CA GLY A 949 8.69 29.52 8.80
C GLY A 949 9.74 30.45 9.41
N GLU A 950 9.34 31.39 10.26
CA GLU A 950 10.25 32.21 11.06
C GLU A 950 10.49 31.55 12.42
N TYR A 951 11.74 31.56 12.87
CA TYR A 951 12.14 31.06 14.19
C TYR A 951 11.97 32.18 15.22
N ILE A 952 11.24 31.91 16.30
CA ILE A 952 10.91 32.90 17.33
C ILE A 952 11.88 32.83 18.51
N SER A 953 12.11 31.61 19.02
CA SER A 953 13.05 31.34 20.10
C SER A 953 13.56 29.90 20.03
N THR A 954 14.76 29.63 20.56
CA THR A 954 15.31 28.28 20.67
C THR A 954 15.87 28.04 22.06
N GLN A 955 15.43 26.98 22.74
CA GLN A 955 16.02 26.48 23.98
C GLN A 955 17.12 25.47 23.63
N ILE A 956 18.30 25.64 24.21
CA ILE A 956 19.46 24.79 23.94
C ILE A 956 19.79 23.94 25.17
N PHE A 957 19.95 22.65 24.94
CA PHE A 957 20.56 21.70 25.87
C PHE A 957 21.81 21.17 25.18
N ASN A 958 22.98 21.36 25.80
CA ASN A 958 24.26 21.02 25.21
C ASN A 958 25.03 20.04 26.11
N ASP A 959 25.67 19.05 25.49
CA ASP A 959 26.51 18.06 26.15
C ASP A 959 25.82 17.33 27.32
N VAL A 960 24.52 17.04 27.19
CA VAL A 960 23.76 16.35 28.25
C VAL A 960 24.18 14.88 28.32
N PRO A 961 24.74 14.38 29.44
CA PRO A 961 25.28 13.02 29.52
C PRO A 961 24.20 11.94 29.37
N ILE A 962 24.51 10.89 28.60
CA ILE A 962 23.64 9.72 28.38
C ILE A 962 24.41 8.40 28.47
N THR A 963 23.65 7.35 28.73
CA THR A 963 24.05 5.94 28.73
C THR A 963 22.97 5.12 28.01
N ALA A 964 23.24 3.84 27.75
CA ALA A 964 22.26 2.92 27.18
C ALA A 964 21.01 2.66 28.06
N SER A 965 21.01 3.11 29.33
CA SER A 965 19.84 3.04 30.23
C SER A 965 19.12 4.37 30.40
N THR A 966 19.57 5.43 29.72
CA THR A 966 19.00 6.77 29.83
C THR A 966 17.69 6.87 29.08
N VAL A 967 16.68 7.43 29.74
CA VAL A 967 15.37 7.75 29.15
C VAL A 967 15.04 9.21 29.44
N ILE A 968 14.72 9.96 28.40
CA ILE A 968 14.31 11.36 28.46
C ILE A 968 12.83 11.42 28.08
N SER A 969 12.04 12.17 28.83
CA SER A 969 10.62 12.28 28.53
C SER A 969 10.05 13.66 28.84
N PHE A 970 9.36 14.28 27.88
CA PHE A 970 8.69 15.56 28.07
C PHE A 970 7.51 15.73 27.11
N ALA A 971 6.54 16.56 27.50
CA ALA A 971 5.40 16.91 26.66
C ALA A 971 5.71 18.15 25.80
N VAL A 972 5.18 18.21 24.59
CA VAL A 972 5.29 19.36 23.68
C VAL A 972 3.90 19.80 23.26
N ASP A 973 3.59 21.08 23.47
CA ASP A 973 2.35 21.74 23.06
C ASP A 973 2.62 23.22 22.76
N ASP A 974 1.60 23.96 22.30
CA ASP A 974 1.73 25.37 21.92
C ASP A 974 2.17 26.32 23.06
N SER A 975 1.80 26.00 24.29
CA SER A 975 1.99 26.83 25.47
C SER A 975 3.26 26.53 26.25
N THR A 976 3.81 25.32 26.10
CA THR A 976 4.94 24.84 26.87
C THR A 976 6.25 25.49 26.39
N LYS A 977 7.01 26.04 27.35
CA LYS A 977 8.40 26.47 27.16
C LYS A 977 9.33 25.53 27.90
N HIS A 978 10.23 24.90 27.17
CA HIS A 978 11.12 23.85 27.69
C HIS A 978 12.39 24.43 28.29
N ASN A 979 12.25 25.15 29.42
CA ASN A 979 13.41 25.68 30.13
C ASN A 979 14.21 24.58 30.85
N PHE A 980 13.61 23.40 31.07
CA PHE A 980 14.29 22.21 31.59
C PHE A 980 13.70 20.95 30.96
N ILE A 981 14.45 19.85 31.03
CA ILE A 981 14.01 18.50 30.67
C ILE A 981 14.32 17.52 31.82
N GLU A 982 13.52 16.47 31.94
CA GLU A 982 13.78 15.38 32.89
C GLU A 982 14.56 14.26 32.20
N VAL A 983 15.72 13.92 32.78
CA VAL A 983 16.59 12.84 32.33
C VAL A 983 16.61 11.75 33.40
N LYS A 984 16.21 10.53 33.02
CA LYS A 984 16.17 9.37 33.91
C LYS A 984 17.31 8.41 33.59
N ASN A 985 18.15 8.14 34.59
CA ASN A 985 19.22 7.15 34.55
C ASN A 985 18.95 6.07 35.59
N GLU A 986 18.62 4.86 35.14
CA GLU A 986 18.20 3.74 36.00
C GLU A 986 17.02 4.11 36.94
N GLU A 987 17.27 4.28 38.24
CA GLU A 987 16.27 4.70 39.24
C GLU A 987 16.36 6.20 39.60
N MET A 988 17.34 6.94 39.08
CA MET A 988 17.51 8.37 39.35
C MET A 988 16.87 9.24 38.27
N ILE A 989 16.19 10.31 38.68
CA ILE A 989 15.65 11.34 37.80
C ILE A 989 16.37 12.65 38.12
N GLU A 990 16.92 13.30 37.10
CA GLU A 990 17.60 14.58 37.17
C GLU A 990 16.88 15.59 36.27
N SER A 991 16.74 16.83 36.75
CA SER A 991 16.20 17.94 35.97
C SER A 991 17.38 18.73 35.39
N ILE A 992 17.49 18.75 34.06
CA ILE A 992 18.54 19.47 33.34
C ILE A 992 17.93 20.77 32.82
N GLU A 993 18.47 21.91 33.24
CA GLU A 993 18.07 23.23 32.74
C GLU A 993 18.68 23.49 31.35
N ALA A 994 17.97 24.23 30.51
CA ALA A 994 18.49 24.72 29.25
C ALA A 994 19.70 25.62 29.52
N VAL A 995 20.79 25.40 28.79
CA VAL A 995 22.04 26.16 28.96
C VAL A 995 21.91 27.58 28.42
N SER A 996 21.00 27.79 27.47
CA SER A 996 20.69 29.10 26.89
C SER A 996 19.30 29.14 26.24
N VAL A 997 18.84 30.37 25.97
CA VAL A 997 17.66 30.64 25.13
C VAL A 997 18.06 31.69 24.09
N LEU A 998 17.97 31.33 22.82
CA LEU A 998 18.28 32.20 21.68
C LEU A 998 17.02 32.91 21.19
N GLU A 999 17.17 34.18 20.79
CA GLU A 999 16.12 34.99 20.16
C GLU A 999 16.76 35.94 19.12
N GLY A 1000 15.97 36.38 18.13
CA GLY A 1000 16.41 37.31 17.10
C GLY A 1000 17.58 36.78 16.26
N ASP A 1001 18.55 37.64 15.94
CA ASP A 1001 19.68 37.29 15.06
C ASP A 1001 20.55 36.14 15.60
N LEU A 1002 20.46 35.83 16.90
CA LEU A 1002 21.21 34.74 17.54
C LEU A 1002 20.73 33.34 17.10
N LEU A 1003 19.48 33.22 16.62
CA LEU A 1003 18.89 31.96 16.16
C LEU A 1003 19.57 31.38 14.91
N GLU A 1004 20.37 32.20 14.23
CA GLU A 1004 21.08 31.84 13.02
C GLU A 1004 22.56 31.52 13.27
N ASP A 1005 22.98 31.42 14.54
CA ASP A 1005 24.35 31.05 14.88
C ASP A 1005 24.59 29.55 14.73
N LEU A 1006 25.57 29.20 13.91
CA LEU A 1006 25.98 27.83 13.59
C LEU A 1006 27.50 27.65 13.69
N ILE A 1007 28.22 28.67 14.19
CA ILE A 1007 29.68 28.71 14.15
C ILE A 1007 30.21 28.47 15.56
N PRO A 1008 30.96 27.36 15.80
CA PRO A 1008 31.59 27.16 17.09
C PRO A 1008 32.58 28.29 17.45
N PRO A 1009 32.76 28.58 18.75
CA PRO A 1009 33.68 29.61 19.19
C PRO A 1009 35.15 29.20 18.98
N GLU A 1010 36.07 30.17 18.95
CA GLU A 1010 37.52 29.91 18.90
C GLU A 1010 38.19 30.21 20.25
N THR A 1011 38.79 29.18 20.87
CA THR A 1011 39.58 29.33 22.09
C THR A 1011 41.08 29.40 21.81
N ARG A 1012 41.74 30.34 22.49
CA ARG A 1012 43.20 30.47 22.53
C ARG A 1012 43.72 30.32 23.94
N ILE A 1013 44.75 29.48 24.10
CA ILE A 1013 45.48 29.36 25.35
C ILE A 1013 46.59 30.41 25.44
N ASN A 1014 46.69 31.08 26.58
CA ASN A 1014 47.77 31.99 26.92
C ASN A 1014 48.57 31.44 28.10
N LEU A 1015 49.87 31.29 27.88
CA LEU A 1015 50.84 30.73 28.83
C LEU A 1015 51.79 31.82 29.30
N ASP A 1016 51.68 32.21 30.57
CA ASP A 1016 52.55 33.20 31.19
C ASP A 1016 53.53 32.51 32.15
N GLY A 1017 54.79 32.44 31.74
CA GLY A 1017 55.87 31.82 32.50
C GLY A 1017 57.23 32.20 31.94
N LYS A 1018 58.30 32.04 32.74
CA LYS A 1018 59.66 32.38 32.29
C LYS A 1018 60.22 31.26 31.41
N GLU A 1019 60.13 31.40 30.10
CA GLU A 1019 60.67 30.42 29.14
C GLU A 1019 62.18 30.18 29.28
N TYR A 1020 62.59 28.95 28.98
CA TYR A 1020 63.97 28.48 28.88
C TYR A 1020 64.41 28.42 27.42
N LYS A 1021 63.75 27.59 26.60
CA LYS A 1021 64.00 27.40 25.15
C LYS A 1021 62.86 26.58 24.52
N ASP A 1022 62.48 26.86 23.27
CA ASP A 1022 61.57 26.04 22.44
C ASP A 1022 60.22 25.66 23.15
N GLY A 1023 59.59 26.61 23.85
CA GLY A 1023 58.30 26.38 24.55
C GLY A 1023 58.41 25.69 25.92
N GLU A 1024 59.62 25.41 26.41
CA GLU A 1024 59.86 24.90 27.75
C GLU A 1024 59.99 26.03 28.80
N PHE A 1025 59.44 25.84 29.99
CA PHE A 1025 59.39 26.85 31.05
C PHE A 1025 60.33 26.54 32.22
N LYS A 1026 60.96 27.57 32.79
CA LYS A 1026 61.97 27.43 33.87
C LYS A 1026 61.38 27.04 35.22
N LYS A 1027 60.15 27.49 35.51
CA LYS A 1027 59.38 27.32 36.74
C LYS A 1027 57.95 27.82 36.47
N GLU A 1028 56.99 27.41 37.30
CA GLU A 1028 55.55 27.81 37.36
C GLU A 1028 55.00 28.56 36.13
N VAL A 1029 54.08 27.92 35.41
CA VAL A 1029 53.39 28.51 34.24
C VAL A 1029 51.96 28.84 34.64
N SER A 1030 51.57 30.11 34.51
CA SER A 1030 50.18 30.53 34.61
C SER A 1030 49.47 30.25 33.30
N VAL A 1031 48.35 29.54 33.37
CA VAL A 1031 47.50 29.18 32.22
C VAL A 1031 46.23 30.00 32.28
N SER A 1032 45.84 30.58 31.14
CA SER A 1032 44.57 31.27 30.94
C SER A 1032 44.04 31.00 29.55
N PHE A 1033 42.72 31.01 29.38
CA PHE A 1033 42.07 30.87 28.07
C PHE A 1033 41.33 32.16 27.70
N ILE A 1034 41.28 32.45 26.40
CA ILE A 1034 40.49 33.53 25.80
C ILE A 1034 39.68 32.88 24.69
N ALA A 1035 38.36 32.92 24.82
CA ALA A 1035 37.44 32.43 23.80
C ALA A 1035 36.73 33.62 23.15
N GLU A 1036 36.59 33.57 21.83
CA GLU A 1036 35.89 34.56 21.03
C GLU A 1036 34.82 33.85 20.19
N ASP A 1037 33.67 34.48 20.06
CA ASP A 1037 32.53 34.00 19.28
C ASP A 1037 32.04 35.13 18.37
N ASP A 1038 31.52 34.79 17.19
CA ASP A 1038 31.15 35.77 16.17
C ASP A 1038 29.69 36.23 16.24
N ARG A 1039 28.82 35.58 17.04
CA ARG A 1039 27.40 35.94 17.14
C ARG A 1039 26.78 35.69 18.51
N SER A 1040 26.59 34.45 18.94
CA SER A 1040 25.84 34.10 20.16
C SER A 1040 26.62 34.37 21.44
N GLY A 1041 27.94 34.51 21.39
CA GLY A 1041 28.79 34.69 22.57
C GLY A 1041 29.15 33.38 23.24
N ILE A 1042 30.09 33.41 24.19
CA ILE A 1042 30.62 32.21 24.84
C ILE A 1042 29.70 31.74 25.98
N LEU A 1043 29.26 30.48 25.92
CA LEU A 1043 28.58 29.79 27.03
C LEU A 1043 29.60 29.38 28.10
N GLY A 1044 30.72 28.79 27.70
CA GLY A 1044 31.77 28.38 28.63
C GLY A 1044 33.04 27.91 27.94
N THR A 1045 34.09 27.73 28.73
CA THR A 1045 35.37 27.14 28.29
C THR A 1045 35.71 25.99 29.23
N TRP A 1046 36.06 24.83 28.69
CA TRP A 1046 36.43 23.65 29.46
C TRP A 1046 37.87 23.24 29.20
N TYR A 1047 38.53 22.68 30.22
CA TYR A 1047 39.87 22.13 30.07
C TYR A 1047 40.07 20.84 30.88
N SER A 1048 40.92 19.95 30.37
CA SER A 1048 41.39 18.73 31.01
C SER A 1048 42.91 18.79 31.17
N LEU A 1049 43.42 18.38 32.33
CA LEU A 1049 44.85 18.31 32.62
C LEU A 1049 45.28 16.84 32.73
N ASP A 1050 46.30 16.43 31.98
CA ASP A 1050 46.90 15.09 31.99
C ASP A 1050 45.90 13.94 31.80
N GLY A 1051 44.88 14.17 30.97
CA GLY A 1051 43.84 13.18 30.64
C GLY A 1051 42.81 12.95 31.76
N GLN A 1052 42.72 13.85 32.73
CA GLN A 1052 41.62 13.87 33.71
C GLN A 1052 40.31 14.34 33.07
N ASN A 1053 39.19 14.28 33.81
CA ASN A 1053 37.91 14.83 33.37
C ASN A 1053 38.03 16.33 33.02
N PHE A 1054 37.15 16.81 32.13
CA PHE A 1054 37.07 18.24 31.82
C PHE A 1054 36.48 19.02 32.99
N TYR A 1055 37.05 20.21 33.22
CA TYR A 1055 36.61 21.18 34.23
C TYR A 1055 36.31 22.51 33.54
N GLU A 1056 35.27 23.20 33.99
CA GLU A 1056 34.98 24.55 33.55
C GLU A 1056 36.07 25.54 34.00
N TYR A 1057 36.57 26.32 33.05
CA TYR A 1057 37.54 27.38 33.28
C TYR A 1057 36.87 28.64 33.83
N THR A 1058 36.92 28.80 35.16
CA THR A 1058 36.35 29.97 35.84
C THR A 1058 37.39 31.06 36.13
N SER A 1059 38.67 30.71 36.23
CA SER A 1059 39.76 31.65 36.45
C SER A 1059 41.13 31.04 36.13
N LYS A 1060 42.13 31.90 35.88
CA LYS A 1060 43.52 31.49 35.62
C LYS A 1060 44.08 30.59 36.74
N PHE A 1061 44.87 29.59 36.36
CA PHE A 1061 45.52 28.66 37.29
C PHE A 1061 47.01 28.52 36.99
N THR A 1062 47.76 27.82 37.85
CA THR A 1062 49.22 27.66 37.72
C THR A 1062 49.61 26.19 37.73
N LEU A 1063 50.48 25.80 36.80
CA LEU A 1063 51.10 24.49 36.74
C LEU A 1063 52.35 24.43 37.63
N GLY A 1064 52.59 23.30 38.27
CA GLY A 1064 53.67 23.11 39.26
C GLY A 1064 55.11 23.23 38.71
N GLU A 1065 56.11 23.14 39.59
CA GLU A 1065 57.50 23.53 39.29
C GLU A 1065 58.30 22.58 38.37
N ASN A 1066 57.93 21.31 38.21
CA ASN A 1066 58.60 20.36 37.31
C ASN A 1066 57.64 19.29 36.77
N GLY A 1067 57.58 19.07 35.45
CA GLY A 1067 56.75 18.04 34.82
C GLY A 1067 56.50 18.28 33.33
N VAL A 1068 55.91 17.28 32.68
CA VAL A 1068 55.28 17.43 31.36
C VAL A 1068 53.78 17.37 31.61
N PHE A 1069 53.07 18.42 31.22
CA PHE A 1069 51.64 18.58 31.40
C PHE A 1069 50.97 18.60 30.04
N THR A 1070 49.92 17.81 29.85
CA THR A 1070 49.07 17.86 28.65
C THR A 1070 47.77 18.56 29.01
N ILE A 1071 47.43 19.63 28.31
CA ILE A 1071 46.16 20.34 28.48
C ILE A 1071 45.32 20.13 27.22
N ASN A 1072 44.13 19.59 27.40
CA ASN A 1072 43.07 19.62 26.38
C ASN A 1072 42.09 20.73 26.73
N TYR A 1073 41.56 21.46 25.75
CA TYR A 1073 40.61 22.55 26.00
C TYR A 1073 39.71 22.81 24.79
N TYR A 1074 38.50 23.30 25.06
CA TYR A 1074 37.52 23.75 24.05
C TYR A 1074 36.56 24.77 24.67
N SER A 1075 35.82 25.51 23.85
CA SER A 1075 34.69 26.33 24.29
C SER A 1075 33.39 25.94 23.59
N VAL A 1076 32.29 26.37 24.18
CA VAL A 1076 30.94 26.24 23.63
C VAL A 1076 30.32 27.62 23.63
N ASP A 1077 29.59 27.96 22.57
CA ASP A 1077 28.86 29.22 22.46
C ASP A 1077 27.45 29.12 23.06
N MET A 1078 26.71 30.23 23.10
CA MET A 1078 25.33 30.23 23.58
C MET A 1078 24.38 29.52 22.61
N ALA A 1079 24.77 29.22 21.38
CA ALA A 1079 23.97 28.44 20.45
C ALA A 1079 24.17 26.92 20.58
N GLY A 1080 25.07 26.46 21.45
CA GLY A 1080 25.39 25.05 21.64
C GLY A 1080 26.36 24.50 20.60
N ASN A 1081 27.07 25.37 19.87
CA ASN A 1081 28.10 24.93 18.95
C ASN A 1081 29.39 24.64 19.73
N ASN A 1082 29.82 23.38 19.70
CA ASN A 1082 31.00 22.91 20.41
C ASN A 1082 32.26 23.10 19.55
N GLU A 1083 33.29 23.75 20.11
CA GLU A 1083 34.61 23.82 19.48
C GLU A 1083 35.31 22.44 19.56
N ASP A 1084 36.07 22.09 18.51
CA ASP A 1084 36.96 20.93 18.58
C ASP A 1084 37.93 21.01 19.76
N THR A 1085 38.13 19.87 20.44
CA THR A 1085 39.09 19.78 21.53
C THR A 1085 40.53 20.01 21.03
N LYS A 1086 41.11 21.14 21.43
CA LYS A 1086 42.51 21.50 21.19
C LYS A 1086 43.41 20.88 22.26
N GLN A 1087 44.62 20.48 21.88
CA GLN A 1087 45.61 19.91 22.80
C GLN A 1087 46.93 20.70 22.77
N VAL A 1088 47.52 20.93 23.94
CA VAL A 1088 48.87 21.51 24.08
C VAL A 1088 49.65 20.79 25.16
N GLN A 1089 50.94 20.55 24.90
CA GLN A 1089 51.87 19.97 25.87
C GLN A 1089 52.81 21.06 26.42
N ILE A 1090 52.93 21.15 27.74
CA ILE A 1090 53.70 22.16 28.45
C ILE A 1090 54.77 21.45 29.28
N ILE A 1091 56.04 21.81 29.07
CA ILE A 1091 57.18 21.25 29.78
C ILE A 1091 57.72 22.28 30.77
N ILE A 1092 57.77 21.94 32.05
CA ILE A 1092 58.30 22.79 33.12
C ILE A 1092 59.49 22.09 33.79
N GLY A 1093 60.63 22.76 33.88
CA GLY A 1093 61.84 22.24 34.54
C GLY A 1093 62.97 21.85 33.58
N LYS A 1094 64.14 21.46 34.13
CA LYS A 1094 65.31 21.03 33.33
C LYS A 1094 65.21 19.55 32.98
N LEU A 1095 64.90 19.24 31.71
CA LEU A 1095 64.86 17.86 31.16
C LEU A 1095 66.19 17.09 31.25
N ASP A 1096 67.27 17.73 31.70
CA ASP A 1096 68.64 17.22 31.66
C ASP A 1096 68.98 16.18 32.77
N LYS A 1097 68.09 15.95 33.75
CA LYS A 1097 68.37 15.06 34.90
C LYS A 1097 67.57 13.75 34.93
N TYR A 1098 66.44 13.67 34.24
CA TYR A 1098 65.60 12.47 34.22
C TYR A 1098 66.03 11.45 33.16
N LEU A 1099 66.49 11.91 31.98
CA LEU A 1099 66.95 11.03 30.90
C LEU A 1099 68.29 10.32 31.19
N ARG A 1100 69.15 10.85 32.08
CA ARG A 1100 70.43 10.19 32.45
C ARG A 1100 70.29 9.00 33.41
N LYS A 1101 69.08 8.70 33.91
CA LYS A 1101 68.85 7.58 34.83
C LYS A 1101 68.35 6.32 34.12
N LEU A 1102 67.71 6.44 32.95
CA LEU A 1102 67.28 5.27 32.16
C LEU A 1102 68.43 4.64 31.35
N ASP A 1103 69.46 5.41 30.98
CA ASP A 1103 70.59 4.95 30.16
C ASP A 1103 71.72 4.27 30.97
N ARG A 1104 71.50 3.98 32.27
CA ARG A 1104 72.45 3.25 33.13
C ARG A 1104 72.02 1.84 33.52
N ASP A 1105 70.79 1.45 33.21
CA ASP A 1105 70.25 0.11 33.49
C ASP A 1105 69.81 -0.63 32.20
N ILE A 1106 70.37 -0.25 31.04
CA ILE A 1106 70.36 -1.04 29.79
C ILE A 1106 71.79 -1.48 29.45
#